data_AF-A0A158Q4E9-F1
#
_entry.id   AF-A0A158Q4E9-F1
#
_cell.length_a   1.000
_cell.length_b   1.000
_cell.length_c   1.000
_cell.angle_alpha   90.00
_cell.angle_beta   90.00
_cell.angle_gamma   90.00
#
_symmetry.space_group_name_H-M   'P 1'
#
loop_
_entity.id
_entity.type
_entity.pdbx_description
1 polymer ?
#
loop_
_entity_poly.entity_id
_entity_poly.type
_entity_poly.pdbx_seq_one_letter_code
_entity_poly.pdbx_strand_id
1 'polypeptide(L)'
;MHVKCLQRCSCADARHSEINGQCTEILPYTNIGRTSTTSPREERKIGCIRGGQCKLNEIFHEEECMLLEHSCGSKMKLVLIGTIYTNESWKCSMQCKCINGYIEISGGCSEITQNVETNCMRGDCILNEVVRDISCSLKGQFCGNNMKFTLLKRHEERYKYISFGNCIVQCKCIEGYKEENAYGNSYFLHPKTLASVYTISDVSHSLTGLHRFNAIISRNLVKQESKCVFFLAIVVNIFLIILKYSFTNVPHRRTFKLGHIFEDFGCLSTNAMCGKNMAFYTIKREVTSNSLIPVKCSQRCSCADARHSEINGHCTGILSDMNIRSTTSQALATSTVSPPPEQTTYELNKLVSDYECQMIGHSCGKNMVFQIFAKFNESCVDRCACANNFVEHNKRCVAYVWVVDNHFGEADNDYSMREERKIGCIRGGQCKLNEIFHEEECMLLEHSCGSKMKLVLIDTIYTNESWKCSMQCKCINGYIEISGGCSEITNNYLGKINCMRGECTLHETIRDISCSLGGQFCGHNMKFVLIKRSEHRHRYIPFGSCIVQCKCAEGYMEKNGQCTTEHEELKKAVSFKIPSCAVCLIDLCLESGCEVGTIIRDKRCQLAGKKCGNNMIFVVANSTVHGGIHVANCMQRCSCINSDFIEKNSGCERKSTTDYSTTTTSRNTITTGIMHGFKMDTKEQYDLGEEISDLGCRLQKHECGINKIFIIVAEYTAEHDSNIKGCIERCSCIAEYEEALGSCIKISQNF
;
A
#
# COMPACT_ATOMS: atom_id res chain seq x y z
N MET A 1 -53.77 0.25 5.76
CA MET A 1 -52.86 -0.89 5.95
C MET A 1 -53.27 -2.01 5.01
N HIS A 2 -52.55 -2.25 3.91
CA HIS A 2 -52.70 -3.44 3.07
C HIS A 2 -51.29 -3.91 2.74
N VAL A 3 -50.84 -4.99 3.38
CA VAL A 3 -49.61 -5.68 3.01
C VAL A 3 -49.94 -6.54 1.80
N LYS A 4 -49.43 -6.16 0.63
CA LYS A 4 -49.45 -7.05 -0.55
C LYS A 4 -48.23 -7.96 -0.46
N CYS A 5 -48.44 -9.26 -0.22
CA CYS A 5 -47.42 -10.28 -0.39
C CYS A 5 -47.34 -10.69 -1.86
N LEU A 6 -46.15 -10.63 -2.46
CA LEU A 6 -45.87 -11.31 -3.73
C LEU A 6 -45.57 -12.78 -3.42
N GLN A 7 -46.40 -13.70 -3.91
CA GLN A 7 -46.12 -15.14 -3.95
C GLN A 7 -45.69 -15.51 -5.37
N ARG A 8 -44.62 -16.30 -5.52
CA ARG A 8 -44.16 -16.86 -6.80
C ARG A 8 -44.56 -18.33 -6.83
N CYS A 9 -45.21 -18.77 -7.90
CA CYS A 9 -45.50 -20.19 -8.11
C CYS A 9 -44.21 -20.92 -8.50
N SER A 10 -44.10 -22.18 -8.11
CA SER A 10 -43.04 -23.11 -8.53
C SER A 10 -43.71 -24.42 -8.94
N CYS A 11 -43.04 -25.23 -9.77
CA CYS A 11 -43.62 -26.49 -10.21
C CYS A 11 -43.85 -27.44 -9.04
N ALA A 12 -45.00 -28.13 -9.06
CA ALA A 12 -45.50 -28.89 -7.91
C ALA A 12 -44.63 -30.10 -7.52
N ASP A 13 -43.85 -30.64 -8.46
CA ASP A 13 -42.91 -31.72 -8.20
C ASP A 13 -41.63 -31.60 -9.03
N ALA A 14 -40.60 -32.37 -8.65
CA ALA A 14 -39.29 -32.38 -9.31
C ALA A 14 -39.30 -33.00 -10.72
N ARG A 15 -40.43 -33.51 -11.21
CA ARG A 15 -40.57 -34.02 -12.58
C ARG A 15 -40.84 -32.90 -13.58
N HIS A 16 -41.11 -31.67 -13.13
CA HIS A 16 -41.41 -30.55 -14.01
C HIS A 16 -40.37 -29.44 -13.88
N SER A 17 -39.97 -28.85 -15.01
CA SER A 17 -39.13 -27.64 -15.07
C SER A 17 -39.94 -26.45 -15.55
N GLU A 18 -39.76 -25.28 -14.93
CA GLU A 18 -40.36 -24.02 -15.40
C GLU A 18 -39.62 -23.58 -16.67
N ILE A 19 -40.27 -23.67 -17.83
CA ILE A 19 -39.79 -23.19 -19.12
C ILE A 19 -40.83 -22.18 -19.62
N ASN A 20 -40.43 -20.93 -19.84
CA ASN A 20 -41.31 -19.83 -20.30
C ASN A 20 -42.60 -19.65 -19.44
N GLY A 21 -42.47 -19.80 -18.11
CA GLY A 21 -43.60 -19.65 -17.18
C GLY A 21 -44.58 -20.84 -17.15
N GLN A 22 -44.24 -21.95 -17.80
CA GLN A 22 -45.02 -23.20 -17.76
C GLN A 22 -44.17 -24.34 -17.18
N CYS A 23 -44.80 -25.18 -16.35
CA CYS A 23 -44.18 -26.38 -15.80
C CYS A 23 -44.24 -27.50 -16.84
N THR A 24 -43.10 -27.86 -17.41
CA THR A 24 -42.97 -28.88 -18.46
C THR A 24 -42.38 -30.16 -17.88
N GLU A 25 -43.04 -31.31 -18.09
CA GLU A 25 -42.57 -32.61 -17.59
C GLU A 25 -41.25 -33.02 -18.28
N ILE A 26 -40.26 -33.38 -17.47
CA ILE A 26 -38.95 -33.87 -17.91
C ILE A 26 -39.13 -35.36 -18.24
N LEU A 27 -39.31 -35.66 -19.53
CA LEU A 27 -39.39 -37.05 -19.99
C LEU A 27 -38.03 -37.76 -19.78
N PRO A 28 -38.00 -38.96 -19.16
CA PRO A 28 -36.79 -39.76 -19.08
C PRO A 28 -36.40 -40.20 -20.50
N TYR A 29 -35.20 -39.81 -20.94
CA TYR A 29 -34.63 -40.26 -22.21
C TYR A 29 -34.57 -41.79 -22.25
N THR A 30 -35.37 -42.38 -23.12
CA THR A 30 -35.35 -43.82 -23.44
C THR A 30 -34.35 -44.08 -24.56
N ASN A 31 -33.52 -45.10 -24.38
CA ASN A 31 -32.51 -45.56 -25.32
C ASN A 31 -33.15 -45.97 -26.66
N ILE A 32 -32.81 -45.27 -27.74
CA ILE A 32 -32.95 -45.80 -29.10
C ILE A 32 -31.57 -45.74 -29.75
N GLY A 33 -30.96 -46.91 -29.90
CA GLY A 33 -29.69 -47.09 -30.57
C GLY A 33 -29.82 -46.88 -32.07
N ARG A 34 -28.85 -46.19 -32.67
CA ARG A 34 -28.52 -46.38 -34.07
C ARG A 34 -27.03 -46.25 -34.28
N THR A 35 -26.52 -47.27 -34.95
CA THR A 35 -25.16 -47.61 -35.28
C THR A 35 -24.44 -46.52 -36.07
N SER A 36 -23.29 -46.07 -35.57
CA SER A 36 -22.20 -45.54 -36.39
C SER A 36 -20.90 -46.12 -35.85
N THR A 37 -20.16 -46.76 -36.75
CA THR A 37 -18.91 -47.45 -36.50
C THR A 37 -17.80 -46.44 -36.22
N THR A 38 -17.40 -46.29 -34.97
CA THR A 38 -16.15 -45.62 -34.58
C THR A 38 -15.33 -46.54 -33.68
N SER A 39 -14.01 -46.41 -33.80
CA SER A 39 -12.98 -47.30 -33.27
C SER A 39 -13.14 -47.65 -31.78
N PRO A 40 -12.96 -48.92 -31.35
CA PRO A 40 -13.18 -49.38 -29.96
C PRO A 40 -12.24 -48.81 -28.89
N ARG A 41 -11.31 -47.91 -29.24
CA ARG A 41 -10.31 -47.40 -28.27
C ARG A 41 -10.74 -46.13 -27.54
N GLU A 42 -11.81 -45.47 -27.97
CA GLU A 42 -12.25 -44.19 -27.40
C GLU A 42 -13.45 -44.29 -26.44
N GLU A 43 -14.21 -45.40 -26.46
CA GLU A 43 -15.41 -45.55 -25.63
C GLU A 43 -15.16 -45.66 -24.12
N ARG A 44 -13.92 -45.92 -23.66
CA ARG A 44 -13.66 -46.04 -22.21
C ARG A 44 -13.73 -44.71 -21.45
N LYS A 45 -13.77 -43.55 -22.11
CA LYS A 45 -13.76 -42.24 -21.42
C LYS A 45 -15.15 -41.67 -21.10
N ILE A 46 -16.23 -42.18 -21.68
CA ILE A 46 -17.58 -41.62 -21.45
C ILE A 46 -18.29 -42.27 -20.24
N GLY A 47 -17.77 -43.40 -19.73
CA GLY A 47 -18.39 -44.17 -18.64
C GLY A 47 -18.63 -43.39 -17.35
N CYS A 48 -17.84 -42.35 -17.10
CA CYS A 48 -17.96 -41.51 -15.91
C CYS A 48 -19.27 -40.75 -15.81
N ILE A 49 -19.72 -40.19 -16.93
CA ILE A 49 -20.88 -39.30 -16.96
C ILE A 49 -22.18 -40.11 -16.92
N ARG A 50 -22.15 -41.37 -17.38
CA ARG A 50 -23.28 -42.30 -17.33
C ARG A 50 -23.37 -43.09 -16.01
N GLY A 51 -23.01 -42.46 -14.89
CA GLY A 51 -23.11 -43.07 -13.55
C GLY A 51 -21.87 -43.84 -13.08
N GLY A 52 -20.75 -43.76 -13.80
CA GLY A 52 -19.46 -44.26 -13.33
C GLY A 52 -18.85 -43.35 -12.26
N GLN A 53 -18.06 -43.93 -11.35
CA GLN A 53 -17.29 -43.14 -10.39
C GLN A 53 -16.10 -42.47 -11.10
N CYS A 54 -16.08 -41.14 -11.15
CA CYS A 54 -14.92 -40.41 -11.66
C CYS A 54 -13.83 -40.32 -10.61
N LYS A 55 -12.58 -40.38 -11.07
CA LYS A 55 -11.44 -40.10 -10.21
C LYS A 55 -11.30 -38.59 -10.05
N LEU A 56 -11.00 -38.16 -8.84
CA LEU A 56 -10.63 -36.77 -8.59
C LEU A 56 -9.48 -36.38 -9.53
N ASN A 57 -9.57 -35.19 -10.13
CA ASN A 57 -8.66 -34.67 -11.16
C ASN A 57 -8.65 -35.38 -12.53
N GLU A 58 -9.55 -36.32 -12.79
CA GLU A 58 -9.72 -36.88 -14.13
C GLU A 58 -10.25 -35.80 -15.10
N ILE A 59 -9.68 -35.76 -16.31
CA ILE A 59 -9.99 -34.78 -17.36
C ILE A 59 -10.90 -35.42 -18.40
N PHE A 60 -11.99 -34.71 -18.73
CA PHE A 60 -13.00 -35.10 -19.71
C PHE A 60 -13.04 -34.08 -20.84
N HIS A 61 -13.34 -34.53 -22.05
CA HIS A 61 -13.60 -33.67 -23.19
C HIS A 61 -15.04 -33.87 -23.63
N GLU A 62 -15.79 -32.78 -23.81
CA GLU A 62 -17.19 -32.81 -24.26
C GLU A 62 -17.38 -31.79 -25.38
N GLU A 63 -18.17 -32.17 -26.39
CA GLU A 63 -18.71 -31.23 -27.37
C GLU A 63 -19.89 -30.48 -26.71
N GLU A 64 -20.00 -29.17 -26.93
CA GLU A 64 -21.08 -28.30 -26.38
C GLU A 64 -21.06 -27.97 -24.87
N CYS A 65 -20.05 -28.41 -24.08
CA CYS A 65 -19.85 -27.93 -22.71
C CYS A 65 -21.03 -28.16 -21.73
N MET A 66 -21.98 -29.04 -22.06
CA MET A 66 -23.27 -29.12 -21.36
C MET A 66 -23.19 -29.68 -19.94
N LEU A 67 -22.09 -30.35 -19.58
CA LEU A 67 -21.91 -30.96 -18.25
C LEU A 67 -21.17 -30.06 -17.24
N LEU A 68 -21.07 -28.76 -17.49
CA LEU A 68 -20.49 -27.84 -16.51
C LEU A 68 -21.23 -27.96 -15.17
N GLU A 69 -20.49 -28.08 -14.08
CA GLU A 69 -21.01 -28.25 -12.72
C GLU A 69 -21.78 -29.56 -12.43
N HIS A 70 -21.90 -30.50 -13.38
CA HIS A 70 -22.45 -31.82 -13.09
C HIS A 70 -21.61 -32.54 -12.02
N SER A 71 -22.28 -33.29 -11.13
CA SER A 71 -21.58 -34.11 -10.15
C SER A 71 -20.83 -35.24 -10.87
N CYS A 72 -19.54 -35.39 -10.57
CA CYS A 72 -18.69 -36.49 -11.03
C CYS A 72 -18.35 -37.47 -9.90
N GLY A 73 -19.05 -37.36 -8.76
CA GLY A 73 -18.91 -38.23 -7.60
C GLY A 73 -19.35 -37.53 -6.32
N SER A 74 -19.43 -38.29 -5.23
CA SER A 74 -19.78 -37.73 -3.91
C SER A 74 -18.76 -36.66 -3.52
N LYS A 75 -19.24 -35.43 -3.28
CA LYS A 75 -18.44 -34.26 -2.93
C LYS A 75 -17.53 -33.74 -4.05
N MET A 76 -17.82 -34.11 -5.31
CA MET A 76 -17.07 -33.68 -6.50
C MET A 76 -18.00 -33.11 -7.58
N LYS A 77 -17.51 -32.12 -8.35
CA LYS A 77 -18.18 -31.56 -9.53
C LYS A 77 -17.21 -31.37 -10.70
N LEU A 78 -17.72 -31.42 -11.92
CA LEU A 78 -16.96 -31.07 -13.13
C LEU A 78 -16.76 -29.56 -13.19
N VAL A 79 -15.51 -29.14 -13.42
CA VAL A 79 -15.12 -27.73 -13.57
C VAL A 79 -14.42 -27.55 -14.91
N LEU A 80 -14.78 -26.52 -15.67
CA LEU A 80 -14.10 -26.19 -16.93
C LEU A 80 -12.63 -25.84 -16.68
N ILE A 81 -11.71 -26.55 -17.33
CA ILE A 81 -10.27 -26.23 -17.30
C ILE A 81 -9.79 -25.55 -18.59
N GLY A 82 -10.56 -25.64 -19.68
CA GLY A 82 -10.28 -24.90 -20.91
C GLY A 82 -11.29 -25.21 -22.02
N THR A 83 -11.33 -24.36 -23.03
CA THR A 83 -12.06 -24.58 -24.27
C THR A 83 -11.08 -24.60 -25.44
N ILE A 84 -11.30 -25.51 -26.39
CA ILE A 84 -10.54 -25.63 -27.63
C ILE A 84 -11.54 -25.40 -28.74
N TYR A 85 -11.34 -24.34 -29.52
CA TYR A 85 -12.07 -24.15 -30.76
C TYR A 85 -11.41 -24.98 -31.85
N THR A 86 -12.14 -25.95 -32.39
CA THR A 86 -11.78 -26.62 -33.64
C THR A 86 -12.60 -26.02 -34.77
N ASN A 87 -12.17 -26.16 -36.02
CA ASN A 87 -12.87 -25.56 -37.17
C ASN A 87 -14.36 -25.95 -37.29
N GLU A 88 -14.80 -27.01 -36.60
CA GLU A 88 -16.16 -27.56 -36.69
C GLU A 88 -16.98 -27.43 -35.39
N SER A 89 -16.34 -27.34 -34.22
CA SER A 89 -17.06 -27.24 -32.94
C SER A 89 -16.18 -26.74 -31.79
N TRP A 90 -16.84 -26.20 -30.75
CA TRP A 90 -16.22 -25.93 -29.45
C TRP A 90 -16.11 -27.23 -28.66
N LYS A 91 -14.88 -27.59 -28.25
CA LYS A 91 -14.61 -28.70 -27.33
C LYS A 91 -14.23 -28.16 -25.97
N CYS A 92 -14.85 -28.69 -24.93
CA CYS A 92 -14.61 -28.28 -23.57
C CYS A 92 -13.79 -29.32 -22.85
N SER A 93 -12.70 -28.91 -22.23
CA SER A 93 -11.93 -29.74 -21.31
C SER A 93 -12.42 -29.44 -19.90
N MET A 94 -12.94 -30.45 -19.21
CA MET A 94 -13.45 -30.35 -17.84
C MET A 94 -12.64 -31.26 -16.92
N GLN A 95 -12.53 -30.91 -15.63
CA GLN A 95 -11.83 -31.71 -14.62
C GLN A 95 -12.72 -31.90 -13.40
N CYS A 96 -12.77 -33.12 -12.87
CA CYS A 96 -13.49 -33.41 -11.64
C CYS A 96 -12.74 -32.82 -10.42
N LYS A 97 -13.38 -31.91 -9.67
CA LYS A 97 -12.81 -31.22 -8.49
C LYS A 97 -13.72 -31.35 -7.28
N CYS A 98 -13.18 -31.23 -6.08
CA CYS A 98 -14.00 -31.17 -4.86
C CYS A 98 -14.96 -29.97 -4.90
N ILE A 99 -16.20 -30.16 -4.46
CA ILE A 99 -17.17 -29.07 -4.30
C ILE A 99 -16.71 -28.12 -3.17
N ASN A 100 -17.24 -26.89 -3.16
CA ASN A 100 -16.95 -25.92 -2.11
C ASN A 100 -17.25 -26.51 -0.72
N GLY A 101 -16.32 -26.30 0.23
CA GLY A 101 -16.38 -26.91 1.56
C GLY A 101 -15.61 -28.22 1.70
N TYR A 102 -15.01 -28.74 0.62
CA TYR A 102 -14.16 -29.93 0.64
C TYR A 102 -12.78 -29.65 0.05
N ILE A 103 -11.75 -30.32 0.57
CA ILE A 103 -10.36 -30.25 0.07
C ILE A 103 -9.90 -31.61 -0.41
N GLU A 104 -9.07 -31.60 -1.44
CA GLU A 104 -8.40 -32.79 -1.93
C GLU A 104 -7.35 -33.27 -0.91
N ILE A 105 -7.56 -34.45 -0.36
CA ILE A 105 -6.61 -35.16 0.51
C ILE A 105 -6.52 -36.60 0.00
N SER A 106 -5.31 -37.06 -0.32
CA SER A 106 -5.02 -38.46 -0.69
C SER A 106 -5.91 -39.02 -1.82
N GLY A 107 -6.25 -38.20 -2.82
CA GLY A 107 -7.07 -38.61 -3.97
C GLY A 107 -8.58 -38.62 -3.73
N GLY A 108 -9.05 -38.18 -2.56
CA GLY A 108 -10.46 -37.97 -2.24
C GLY A 108 -10.77 -36.56 -1.75
N CYS A 109 -12.05 -36.25 -1.59
CA CYS A 109 -12.53 -34.96 -1.07
C CYS A 109 -12.95 -35.08 0.41
N SER A 110 -12.20 -34.43 1.30
CA SER A 110 -12.49 -34.37 2.75
C SER A 110 -13.09 -33.01 3.13
N GLU A 111 -14.05 -33.02 4.06
CA GLU A 111 -14.78 -31.82 4.48
C GLU A 111 -13.85 -30.86 5.23
N ILE A 112 -13.91 -29.57 4.88
CA ILE A 112 -13.28 -28.50 5.65
C ILE A 112 -14.20 -28.24 6.83
N THR A 113 -13.83 -28.69 8.02
CA THR A 113 -14.55 -28.35 9.25
C THR A 113 -14.46 -26.84 9.48
N GLN A 114 -15.56 -26.12 9.21
CA GLN A 114 -15.63 -24.65 9.29
C GLN A 114 -15.77 -24.10 10.72
N ASN A 115 -15.81 -24.95 11.75
CA ASN A 115 -15.95 -24.53 13.15
C ASN A 115 -14.73 -24.95 13.97
N VAL A 116 -13.67 -24.13 13.95
CA VAL A 116 -12.64 -24.15 14.99
C VAL A 116 -12.53 -22.77 15.62
N GLU A 117 -13.67 -22.17 15.96
CA GLU A 117 -13.73 -21.19 17.04
C GLU A 117 -13.77 -21.99 18.36
N THR A 118 -12.61 -22.25 18.96
CA THR A 118 -12.31 -22.04 20.41
C THR A 118 -11.10 -22.82 20.92
N ASN A 119 -10.79 -24.03 20.41
CA ASN A 119 -9.74 -24.87 21.04
C ASN A 119 -8.37 -24.78 20.37
N CYS A 120 -8.30 -24.88 19.05
CA CYS A 120 -7.02 -24.90 18.35
C CYS A 120 -6.26 -23.55 18.45
N MET A 121 -6.97 -22.42 18.54
CA MET A 121 -6.36 -21.10 18.78
C MET A 121 -5.77 -20.93 20.19
N ARG A 122 -6.10 -21.80 21.16
CA ARG A 122 -5.49 -21.81 22.50
C ARG A 122 -4.22 -22.68 22.58
N GLY A 123 -3.79 -23.26 21.47
CA GLY A 123 -2.64 -24.16 21.42
C GLY A 123 -2.98 -25.64 21.68
N ASP A 124 -4.26 -26.01 21.65
CA ASP A 124 -4.72 -27.38 21.88
C ASP A 124 -5.17 -28.08 20.58
N CYS A 125 -4.43 -27.94 19.49
CA CYS A 125 -4.75 -28.65 18.24
C CYS A 125 -4.22 -30.09 18.28
N ILE A 126 -4.91 -30.99 17.59
CA ILE A 126 -4.45 -32.36 17.43
C ILE A 126 -3.40 -32.42 16.30
N LEU A 127 -2.37 -33.26 16.46
CA LEU A 127 -1.40 -33.52 15.39
C LEU A 127 -2.13 -33.89 14.09
N ASN A 128 -1.73 -33.26 12.98
CA ASN A 128 -2.32 -33.37 11.64
C ASN A 128 -3.70 -32.71 11.43
N GLU A 129 -4.25 -31.99 12.41
CA GLU A 129 -5.48 -31.20 12.25
C GLU A 129 -5.28 -30.09 11.20
N VAL A 130 -6.23 -29.97 10.26
CA VAL A 130 -6.20 -29.03 9.14
C VAL A 130 -7.18 -27.90 9.40
N VAL A 131 -6.70 -26.67 9.41
CA VAL A 131 -7.49 -25.47 9.73
C VAL A 131 -7.46 -24.51 8.54
N ARG A 132 -8.62 -23.91 8.24
CA ARG A 132 -8.71 -22.80 7.28
C ARG A 132 -8.37 -21.49 7.99
N ASP A 133 -7.35 -20.82 7.50
CA ASP A 133 -6.77 -19.59 8.01
C ASP A 133 -6.96 -18.47 6.99
N ILE A 134 -8.02 -17.67 7.17
CA ILE A 134 -8.47 -16.65 6.21
C ILE A 134 -7.44 -15.52 6.00
N SER A 135 -6.56 -15.30 6.99
CA SER A 135 -5.52 -14.27 6.94
C SER A 135 -4.11 -14.83 6.72
N CYS A 136 -3.95 -16.15 6.60
CA CYS A 136 -2.65 -16.82 6.61
C CYS A 136 -1.80 -16.54 7.87
N SER A 137 -2.42 -16.14 8.98
CA SER A 137 -1.74 -15.69 10.21
C SER A 137 -1.31 -16.83 11.14
N LEU A 138 -1.91 -18.02 11.00
CA LEU A 138 -1.55 -19.21 11.77
C LEU A 138 -0.23 -19.83 11.30
N LYS A 139 0.19 -19.60 10.05
CA LYS A 139 1.44 -20.17 9.52
C LYS A 139 2.64 -19.87 10.43
N GLY A 140 3.24 -20.93 10.98
CA GLY A 140 4.39 -20.85 11.87
C GLY A 140 4.05 -20.67 13.35
N GLN A 141 2.79 -20.40 13.72
CA GLN A 141 2.37 -20.38 15.11
C GLN A 141 2.32 -21.79 15.71
N PHE A 142 2.54 -21.89 17.01
CA PHE A 142 2.42 -23.14 17.74
C PHE A 142 0.96 -23.58 17.80
N CYS A 143 0.72 -24.86 17.49
CA CYS A 143 -0.59 -25.50 17.59
C CYS A 143 -0.63 -26.55 18.71
N GLY A 144 0.47 -26.68 19.46
CA GLY A 144 0.67 -27.50 20.64
C GLY A 144 2.14 -27.63 20.99
N ASN A 145 2.47 -28.34 22.07
CA ASN A 145 3.86 -28.58 22.46
C ASN A 145 4.60 -29.32 21.33
N ASN A 146 5.70 -28.74 20.87
CA ASN A 146 6.53 -29.26 19.77
C ASN A 146 5.79 -29.38 18.42
N MET A 147 4.68 -28.67 18.25
CA MET A 147 3.91 -28.64 17.00
C MET A 147 3.69 -27.21 16.53
N LYS A 148 3.75 -26.97 15.21
CA LYS A 148 3.44 -25.69 14.58
C LYS A 148 2.57 -25.87 13.34
N PHE A 149 1.75 -24.87 13.05
CA PHE A 149 0.99 -24.82 11.82
C PHE A 149 1.91 -24.66 10.61
N THR A 150 1.81 -25.59 9.67
CA THR A 150 2.53 -25.59 8.40
C THR A 150 1.54 -25.31 7.28
N LEU A 151 1.89 -24.42 6.34
CA LEU A 151 1.01 -24.09 5.21
C LEU A 151 0.86 -25.31 4.27
N LEU A 152 -0.35 -25.82 4.12
CA LEU A 152 -0.71 -26.87 3.16
C LEU A 152 -0.99 -26.29 1.78
N LYS A 153 -1.84 -25.25 1.70
CA LYS A 153 -2.27 -24.64 0.43
C LYS A 153 -2.65 -23.18 0.64
N ARG A 154 -2.32 -22.32 -0.31
CA ARG A 154 -2.81 -20.94 -0.37
C ARG A 154 -3.82 -20.85 -1.52
N HIS A 155 -5.07 -20.54 -1.21
CA HIS A 155 -6.07 -20.17 -2.19
C HIS A 155 -5.96 -18.67 -2.44
N GLU A 156 -5.43 -18.30 -3.61
CA GLU A 156 -5.59 -16.95 -4.15
C GLU A 156 -6.95 -16.90 -4.85
N GLU A 157 -8.00 -16.52 -4.12
CA GLU A 157 -9.24 -16.11 -4.76
C GLU A 157 -9.00 -14.71 -5.34
N ARG A 158 -8.81 -14.63 -6.66
CA ARG A 158 -8.81 -13.34 -7.38
C ARG A 158 -10.23 -12.78 -7.40
N TYR A 159 -10.70 -12.26 -6.28
CA TYR A 159 -11.72 -11.23 -6.32
C TYR A 159 -11.04 -9.92 -6.71
N LYS A 160 -11.53 -9.31 -7.79
CA LYS A 160 -10.97 -8.15 -8.48
C LYS A 160 -10.76 -6.90 -7.58
N TYR A 161 -11.14 -6.95 -6.30
CA TYR A 161 -11.06 -5.82 -5.36
C TYR A 161 -10.55 -6.13 -3.95
N ILE A 162 -10.44 -7.40 -3.50
CA ILE A 162 -9.84 -7.73 -2.19
C ILE A 162 -9.22 -9.13 -2.26
N SER A 163 -7.89 -9.23 -2.15
CA SER A 163 -7.19 -10.52 -2.02
C SER A 163 -7.16 -10.94 -0.55
N PHE A 164 -8.20 -11.63 -0.08
CA PHE A 164 -8.10 -12.39 1.17
C PHE A 164 -7.31 -13.67 0.89
N GLY A 165 -6.12 -13.79 1.47
CA GLY A 165 -5.32 -15.00 1.36
C GLY A 165 -5.94 -16.13 2.17
N ASN A 166 -6.82 -16.92 1.58
CA ASN A 166 -7.36 -18.11 2.23
C ASN A 166 -6.25 -19.18 2.30
N CYS A 167 -5.56 -19.28 3.44
CA CYS A 167 -4.61 -20.35 3.68
C CYS A 167 -5.30 -21.57 4.29
N ILE A 168 -4.82 -22.75 3.96
CA ILE A 168 -5.10 -24.00 4.67
C ILE A 168 -3.79 -24.37 5.34
N VAL A 169 -3.81 -24.47 6.67
CA VAL A 169 -2.65 -24.85 7.49
C VAL A 169 -2.90 -26.20 8.16
N GLN A 170 -1.84 -26.93 8.47
CA GLN A 170 -1.90 -28.21 9.18
C GLN A 170 -0.98 -28.17 10.40
N CYS A 171 -1.47 -28.60 11.55
CA CYS A 171 -0.64 -28.75 12.74
C CYS A 171 0.35 -29.92 12.54
N LYS A 172 1.66 -29.66 12.52
CA LYS A 172 2.71 -30.68 12.36
C LYS A 172 3.79 -30.52 13.42
N CYS A 173 4.49 -31.61 13.74
CA CYS A 173 5.67 -31.55 14.60
C CYS A 173 6.74 -30.58 14.05
N ILE A 174 7.42 -29.86 14.94
CA ILE A 174 8.57 -29.03 14.61
C ILE A 174 9.72 -29.94 14.17
N GLU A 175 10.51 -29.50 13.19
CA GLU A 175 11.67 -30.24 12.68
C GLU A 175 12.60 -30.64 13.85
N GLY A 176 12.93 -31.94 13.94
CA GLY A 176 13.65 -32.54 15.07
C GLY A 176 12.79 -33.41 16.01
N TYR A 177 11.48 -33.20 16.04
CA TYR A 177 10.55 -34.07 16.77
C TYR A 177 9.98 -35.14 15.83
N LYS A 178 9.96 -36.40 16.27
CA LYS A 178 9.34 -37.50 15.52
C LYS A 178 7.89 -37.65 15.94
N GLU A 179 7.03 -37.93 14.97
CA GLU A 179 5.68 -38.42 15.23
C GLU A 179 5.79 -39.84 15.79
N GLU A 180 5.80 -39.98 17.12
CA GLU A 180 5.59 -41.29 17.72
C GLU A 180 4.10 -41.62 17.61
N ASN A 181 3.78 -42.57 16.74
CA ASN A 181 2.45 -43.14 16.64
C ASN A 181 2.00 -43.59 18.04
N ALA A 182 0.81 -43.15 18.47
CA ALA A 182 0.23 -43.43 19.78
C ALA A 182 -0.16 -44.91 20.02
N TYR A 183 0.63 -45.86 19.53
CA TYR A 183 0.53 -47.30 19.75
C TYR A 183 1.93 -47.88 20.01
N GLY A 184 2.40 -47.86 21.26
CA GLY A 184 3.64 -48.55 21.64
C GLY A 184 4.22 -48.19 23.00
N ASN A 185 4.15 -49.12 23.96
CA ASN A 185 4.75 -49.05 25.29
C ASN A 185 6.30 -48.93 25.27
N SER A 186 6.92 -48.08 26.13
CA SER A 186 8.20 -48.39 26.83
C SER A 186 8.82 -47.22 27.63
N TYR A 187 8.79 -47.34 28.96
CA TYR A 187 9.78 -47.02 30.02
C TYR A 187 10.73 -45.78 30.00
N PHE A 188 10.47 -44.87 30.96
CA PHE A 188 11.37 -44.15 31.90
C PHE A 188 12.86 -43.85 31.58
N LEU A 189 13.26 -42.58 31.77
CA LEU A 189 14.22 -42.12 32.81
C LEU A 189 14.39 -40.57 32.81
N HIS A 190 14.30 -39.98 33.99
CA HIS A 190 14.43 -38.55 34.31
C HIS A 190 15.79 -38.31 34.99
N PRO A 191 16.50 -37.17 34.80
CA PRO A 191 17.57 -36.78 35.72
C PRO A 191 17.20 -35.55 36.56
N LYS A 192 17.39 -35.68 37.87
CA LYS A 192 17.38 -34.63 38.90
C LYS A 192 18.74 -33.93 38.98
N THR A 193 18.66 -32.61 39.22
CA THR A 193 19.55 -31.73 40.02
C THR A 193 20.83 -32.30 40.64
N LEU A 194 21.95 -31.57 40.46
CA LEU A 194 23.05 -31.48 41.42
C LEU A 194 23.79 -30.14 41.24
N ALA A 195 23.85 -29.36 42.33
CA ALA A 195 24.71 -28.20 42.53
C ALA A 195 25.56 -28.48 43.77
N SER A 196 26.89 -28.43 43.67
CA SER A 196 27.79 -28.10 44.79
C SER A 196 29.27 -28.05 44.33
N VAL A 197 29.87 -26.87 44.56
CA VAL A 197 31.19 -26.65 45.19
C VAL A 197 32.41 -27.37 44.60
N TYR A 198 33.38 -26.60 44.07
CA TYR A 198 34.80 -26.67 44.46
C TYR A 198 35.55 -25.43 43.92
N THR A 199 36.06 -24.59 44.82
CA THR A 199 37.13 -23.61 44.57
C THR A 199 38.46 -24.24 44.98
N ILE A 200 39.50 -24.19 44.15
CA ILE A 200 40.92 -24.19 44.55
C ILE A 200 41.72 -23.42 43.49
N SER A 201 42.61 -22.60 44.01
CA SER A 201 43.52 -21.64 43.41
C SER A 201 44.74 -22.26 42.71
N ASP A 202 45.39 -21.42 41.91
CA ASP A 202 46.83 -21.39 41.59
C ASP A 202 47.43 -22.52 40.74
N VAL A 203 47.98 -22.15 39.57
CA VAL A 203 49.42 -22.16 39.27
C VAL A 203 49.63 -21.74 37.81
N SER A 204 50.42 -20.68 37.65
CA SER A 204 51.03 -20.16 36.42
C SER A 204 52.05 -21.13 35.82
N HIS A 205 52.15 -21.19 34.49
CA HIS A 205 53.39 -21.06 33.70
C HIS A 205 53.19 -21.47 32.22
N SER A 206 53.41 -20.49 31.34
CA SER A 206 54.08 -20.53 30.04
C SER A 206 54.55 -21.91 29.53
N LEU A 207 54.17 -22.30 28.30
CA LEU A 207 55.07 -22.26 27.13
C LEU A 207 54.35 -22.66 25.83
N THR A 208 54.73 -21.95 24.78
CA THR A 208 54.49 -22.13 23.35
C THR A 208 54.74 -23.54 22.81
N GLY A 209 53.94 -24.00 21.85
CA GLY A 209 54.31 -25.19 21.07
C GLY A 209 53.25 -25.74 20.10
N LEU A 210 53.40 -25.32 18.85
CA LEU A 210 53.28 -26.16 17.65
C LEU A 210 51.89 -26.63 17.14
N HIS A 211 51.56 -26.02 16.00
CA HIS A 211 50.77 -26.48 14.87
C HIS A 211 50.72 -27.98 14.56
N ARG A 212 49.53 -28.39 14.07
CA ARG A 212 49.20 -29.48 13.13
C ARG A 212 49.36 -30.92 13.66
N PHE A 213 48.25 -31.65 13.80
CA PHE A 213 47.99 -32.91 13.07
C PHE A 213 46.58 -33.46 13.39
N ASN A 214 45.88 -33.96 12.36
CA ASN A 214 44.71 -34.85 12.34
C ASN A 214 43.36 -34.30 12.87
N ALA A 215 42.36 -33.93 12.07
CA ALA A 215 41.72 -34.61 10.92
C ALA A 215 41.20 -36.03 11.28
N ILE A 216 39.93 -36.11 11.69
CA ILE A 216 38.93 -37.17 11.46
C ILE A 216 37.63 -36.65 12.11
N ILE A 217 36.47 -36.85 11.46
CA ILE A 217 35.11 -36.35 11.81
C ILE A 217 34.81 -34.91 11.36
N SER A 218 34.73 -34.70 10.04
CA SER A 218 33.92 -33.63 9.43
C SER A 218 33.57 -33.99 7.99
N ARG A 219 32.37 -34.54 7.79
CA ARG A 219 31.61 -34.62 6.53
C ARG A 219 30.33 -35.38 6.88
N ASN A 220 29.19 -34.67 7.05
CA ASN A 220 27.84 -35.12 6.63
C ASN A 220 26.61 -34.34 7.19
N LEU A 221 26.73 -33.21 7.91
CA LEU A 221 25.53 -32.53 8.45
C LEU A 221 25.32 -31.04 8.10
N VAL A 222 26.06 -30.49 7.12
CA VAL A 222 25.86 -29.10 6.68
C VAL A 222 25.50 -29.07 5.20
N LYS A 223 24.20 -29.22 4.86
CA LYS A 223 23.73 -28.90 3.50
C LYS A 223 22.24 -28.58 3.30
N GLN A 224 21.42 -28.37 4.34
CA GLN A 224 19.99 -28.09 4.09
C GLN A 224 19.31 -26.95 4.89
N GLU A 225 19.92 -26.41 5.95
CA GLU A 225 19.25 -25.40 6.80
C GLU A 225 19.50 -23.92 6.43
N SER A 226 20.33 -23.59 5.44
CA SER A 226 20.65 -22.17 5.14
C SER A 226 19.63 -21.44 4.25
N LYS A 227 18.67 -22.13 3.61
CA LYS A 227 17.74 -21.50 2.66
C LYS A 227 16.54 -20.81 3.32
N CYS A 228 16.06 -21.29 4.48
CA CYS A 228 14.91 -20.67 5.16
C CYS A 228 15.26 -19.38 5.91
N VAL A 229 16.46 -19.31 6.53
CA VAL A 229 16.91 -18.10 7.22
C VAL A 229 17.18 -16.96 6.22
N PHE A 230 17.68 -17.29 5.03
CA PHE A 230 17.90 -16.31 3.96
C PHE A 230 16.59 -15.74 3.41
N PHE A 231 15.56 -16.57 3.20
CA PHE A 231 14.25 -16.10 2.73
C PHE A 231 13.55 -15.21 3.77
N LEU A 232 13.63 -15.55 5.06
CA LEU A 232 13.03 -14.73 6.12
C LEU A 232 13.75 -13.38 6.26
N ALA A 233 15.08 -13.36 6.16
CA ALA A 233 15.85 -12.11 6.16
C ALA A 233 15.55 -11.22 4.94
N ILE A 234 15.30 -11.81 3.78
CA ILE A 234 14.86 -11.08 2.58
C ILE A 234 13.45 -10.53 2.77
N VAL A 235 12.48 -11.33 3.23
CA VAL A 235 11.11 -10.87 3.42
C VAL A 235 11.04 -9.78 4.49
N VAL A 236 11.77 -9.91 5.61
CA VAL A 236 11.85 -8.87 6.63
C VAL A 236 12.53 -7.61 6.09
N ASN A 237 13.59 -7.72 5.29
CA ASN A 237 14.19 -6.54 4.65
C ASN A 237 13.24 -5.88 3.66
N ILE A 238 12.55 -6.65 2.81
CA ILE A 238 11.55 -6.11 1.87
C ILE A 238 10.43 -5.42 2.65
N PHE A 239 9.94 -6.04 3.73
CA PHE A 239 8.89 -5.45 4.57
C PHE A 239 9.38 -4.17 5.27
N LEU A 240 10.62 -4.13 5.76
CA LEU A 240 11.22 -2.93 6.34
C LEU A 240 11.52 -1.84 5.29
N ILE A 241 11.85 -2.21 4.05
CA ILE A 241 12.01 -1.28 2.92
C ILE A 241 10.65 -0.69 2.55
N ILE A 242 9.61 -1.53 2.46
CA ILE A 242 8.23 -1.07 2.21
C ILE A 242 7.77 -0.15 3.35
N LEU A 243 7.98 -0.52 4.61
CA LEU A 243 7.65 0.34 5.76
C LEU A 243 8.43 1.66 5.76
N LYS A 244 9.72 1.65 5.42
CA LYS A 244 10.49 2.89 5.26
C LYS A 244 9.93 3.75 4.12
N TYR A 245 9.61 3.16 2.97
CA TYR A 245 8.97 3.88 1.87
C TYR A 245 7.57 4.39 2.19
N SER A 246 6.81 3.70 3.05
CA SER A 246 5.48 4.13 3.49
C SER A 246 5.50 5.24 4.55
N PHE A 247 6.59 5.38 5.32
CA PHE A 247 6.70 6.38 6.39
C PHE A 247 7.68 7.53 6.11
N THR A 248 8.49 7.47 5.05
CA THR A 248 9.40 8.57 4.68
C THR A 248 9.16 9.02 3.23
N ASN A 249 8.68 10.26 3.09
CA ASN A 249 8.70 11.15 1.91
C ASN A 249 7.33 11.58 1.34
N VAL A 250 6.47 12.18 2.17
CA VAL A 250 5.98 13.51 1.76
C VAL A 250 7.13 14.47 2.06
N PRO A 251 7.62 15.28 1.09
CA PRO A 251 8.76 16.16 1.32
C PRO A 251 8.36 17.26 2.33
N HIS A 252 8.53 16.99 3.62
CA HIS A 252 8.10 17.85 4.73
C HIS A 252 8.81 19.21 4.84
N ARG A 253 9.59 19.64 3.84
CA ARG A 253 10.32 20.91 3.88
C ARG A 253 10.42 21.70 2.57
N ARG A 254 9.66 21.37 1.52
CA ARG A 254 9.59 22.24 0.34
C ARG A 254 8.28 23.00 0.33
N THR A 255 8.38 24.33 0.32
CA THR A 255 7.25 25.19 -0.03
C THR A 255 7.01 25.05 -1.53
N PHE A 256 5.83 24.57 -1.90
CA PHE A 256 5.41 24.56 -3.30
C PHE A 256 4.82 25.93 -3.63
N LYS A 257 5.07 26.42 -4.86
CA LYS A 257 4.38 27.62 -5.36
C LYS A 257 2.99 27.23 -5.84
N LEU A 258 2.05 28.15 -5.74
CA LEU A 258 0.71 28.00 -6.33
C LEU A 258 0.86 27.64 -7.82
N GLY A 259 0.11 26.64 -8.28
CA GLY A 259 0.21 26.15 -9.66
C GLY A 259 1.23 25.03 -9.91
N HIS A 260 2.18 24.77 -9.01
CA HIS A 260 3.15 23.69 -9.19
C HIS A 260 2.46 22.32 -9.29
N ILE A 261 2.91 21.51 -10.25
CA ILE A 261 2.44 20.14 -10.47
C ILE A 261 3.44 19.17 -9.82
N PHE A 262 2.93 18.21 -9.06
CA PHE A 262 3.68 17.16 -8.37
C PHE A 262 3.16 15.80 -8.81
N GLU A 263 4.06 14.87 -9.16
CA GLU A 263 3.70 13.49 -9.46
C GLU A 263 3.82 12.63 -8.20
N ASP A 264 2.72 11.97 -7.86
CA ASP A 264 2.54 11.25 -6.60
C ASP A 264 2.02 9.84 -6.86
N PHE A 265 2.77 8.84 -6.43
CA PHE A 265 2.38 7.43 -6.55
C PHE A 265 1.41 7.07 -5.42
N GLY A 266 0.22 6.60 -5.79
CA GLY A 266 -0.86 6.29 -4.85
C GLY A 266 -1.74 7.47 -4.46
N CYS A 267 -1.52 8.67 -5.02
CA CYS A 267 -2.23 9.90 -4.65
C CYS A 267 -2.13 10.25 -3.14
N LEU A 268 -1.07 9.84 -2.44
CA LEU A 268 -0.90 10.00 -0.99
C LEU A 268 -0.89 11.46 -0.51
N SER A 269 -0.51 12.39 -1.37
CA SER A 269 -0.43 13.83 -1.09
C SER A 269 -1.72 14.59 -1.39
N THR A 270 -2.80 13.93 -1.85
CA THR A 270 -4.08 14.61 -2.10
C THR A 270 -4.63 15.21 -0.80
N ASN A 271 -4.99 16.50 -0.85
CA ASN A 271 -5.36 17.35 0.29
C ASN A 271 -4.24 17.62 1.31
N ALA A 272 -3.00 17.21 1.05
CA ALA A 272 -1.87 17.61 1.88
C ALA A 272 -1.55 19.09 1.62
N MET A 273 -1.21 19.82 2.68
CA MET A 273 -0.85 21.24 2.60
C MET A 273 0.46 21.40 1.80
N CYS A 274 0.43 22.18 0.72
CA CYS A 274 1.58 22.47 -0.12
C CYS A 274 2.14 23.90 0.11
N GLY A 275 1.43 24.72 0.89
CA GLY A 275 1.89 25.98 1.46
C GLY A 275 0.77 26.71 2.25
N LYS A 276 0.96 27.98 2.59
CA LYS A 276 -0.03 28.75 3.36
C LYS A 276 -1.32 28.94 2.55
N ASN A 277 -2.45 28.44 3.06
CA ASN A 277 -3.74 28.42 2.37
C ASN A 277 -3.73 27.68 1.03
N MET A 278 -2.82 26.71 0.85
CA MET A 278 -2.69 25.90 -0.36
C MET A 278 -2.63 24.40 -0.04
N ALA A 279 -3.31 23.58 -0.83
CA ALA A 279 -3.31 22.13 -0.74
C ALA A 279 -3.12 21.49 -2.13
N PHE A 280 -2.61 20.26 -2.14
CA PHE A 280 -2.51 19.47 -3.37
C PHE A 280 -3.86 18.90 -3.79
N TYR A 281 -4.25 19.12 -5.05
CA TYR A 281 -5.44 18.54 -5.67
C TYR A 281 -5.05 17.70 -6.88
N THR A 282 -5.61 16.50 -7.00
CA THR A 282 -5.35 15.61 -8.14
C THR A 282 -5.98 16.20 -9.41
N ILE A 283 -5.14 16.47 -10.42
CA ILE A 283 -5.55 16.93 -11.77
C ILE A 283 -5.76 15.73 -12.69
N LYS A 284 -4.86 14.73 -12.59
CA LYS A 284 -4.84 13.56 -13.46
C LYS A 284 -4.54 12.31 -12.64
N ARG A 285 -5.25 11.22 -12.92
CA ARG A 285 -5.03 9.91 -12.33
C ARG A 285 -4.79 8.89 -13.44
N GLU A 286 -3.62 8.26 -13.43
CA GLU A 286 -3.25 7.21 -14.37
C GLU A 286 -3.24 5.86 -13.64
N VAL A 287 -4.08 4.95 -14.11
CA VAL A 287 -4.12 3.55 -13.64
C VAL A 287 -3.33 2.73 -14.64
N THR A 288 -2.16 2.22 -14.25
CA THR A 288 -1.36 1.34 -15.12
C THR A 288 -1.76 -0.12 -14.87
N SER A 289 -2.36 -0.74 -15.88
CA SER A 289 -2.93 -2.11 -15.79
C SER A 289 -1.92 -3.22 -15.51
N ASN A 290 -0.61 -2.96 -15.64
CA ASN A 290 0.46 -3.97 -15.52
C ASN A 290 1.48 -3.70 -14.40
N SER A 291 1.29 -2.67 -13.56
CA SER A 291 2.23 -2.31 -12.50
C SER A 291 1.74 -2.77 -11.11
N LEU A 292 2.67 -3.30 -10.29
CA LEU A 292 2.44 -3.59 -8.87
C LEU A 292 2.13 -2.34 -8.03
N ILE A 293 2.33 -1.13 -8.58
CA ILE A 293 2.00 0.15 -7.95
C ILE A 293 0.80 0.73 -8.72
N PRO A 294 -0.43 0.67 -8.15
CA PRO A 294 -1.65 0.68 -8.96
C PRO A 294 -2.09 2.05 -9.48
N VAL A 295 -1.53 3.16 -9.00
CA VAL A 295 -2.03 4.50 -9.36
C VAL A 295 -0.89 5.52 -9.37
N LYS A 296 -0.71 6.24 -10.47
CA LYS A 296 0.12 7.46 -10.56
C LYS A 296 -0.80 8.67 -10.64
N CYS A 297 -0.53 9.72 -9.89
CA CYS A 297 -1.37 10.91 -9.83
C CYS A 297 -0.56 12.16 -10.11
N SER A 298 -1.02 13.03 -11.00
CA SER A 298 -0.48 14.40 -11.14
C SER A 298 -1.35 15.34 -10.32
N GLN A 299 -0.77 16.02 -9.34
CA GLN A 299 -1.46 16.90 -8.41
C GLN A 299 -0.99 18.36 -8.56
N ARG A 300 -1.89 19.34 -8.52
CA ARG A 300 -1.59 20.79 -8.51
C ARG A 300 -1.63 21.31 -7.09
N CYS A 301 -0.68 22.14 -6.70
CA CYS A 301 -0.82 22.98 -5.51
C CYS A 301 -1.81 24.13 -5.81
N SER A 302 -3.00 24.12 -5.20
CA SER A 302 -4.08 25.10 -5.39
C SER A 302 -4.60 25.62 -4.05
N CYS A 303 -5.48 26.63 -4.05
CA CYS A 303 -6.02 27.17 -2.80
C CYS A 303 -6.78 26.12 -1.98
N ALA A 304 -6.50 26.07 -0.68
CA ALA A 304 -6.92 24.98 0.21
C ALA A 304 -8.44 24.90 0.43
N ASP A 305 -9.17 25.98 0.19
CA ASP A 305 -10.62 26.03 0.33
C ASP A 305 -11.24 27.08 -0.61
N ALA A 306 -12.57 27.04 -0.76
CA ALA A 306 -13.34 27.98 -1.58
C ALA A 306 -13.40 29.41 -1.02
N ARG A 307 -12.85 29.68 0.17
CA ARG A 307 -12.76 31.02 0.75
C ARG A 307 -11.54 31.77 0.24
N HIS A 308 -10.66 31.11 -0.51
CA HIS A 308 -9.48 31.71 -1.11
C HIS A 308 -9.56 31.64 -2.63
N SER A 309 -9.25 32.75 -3.29
CA SER A 309 -9.10 32.84 -4.74
C SER A 309 -7.63 32.96 -5.11
N GLU A 310 -7.23 32.30 -6.19
CA GLU A 310 -5.92 32.49 -6.82
C GLU A 310 -5.91 33.86 -7.52
N ILE A 311 -5.19 34.82 -6.94
CA ILE A 311 -4.99 36.18 -7.47
C ILE A 311 -3.49 36.44 -7.51
N ASN A 312 -2.95 36.71 -8.70
CA ASN A 312 -1.52 37.02 -8.90
C ASN A 312 -0.56 35.99 -8.28
N GLY A 313 -0.86 34.69 -8.43
CA GLY A 313 -0.01 33.61 -7.89
C GLY A 313 -0.10 33.42 -6.36
N HIS A 314 -1.06 34.07 -5.69
CA HIS A 314 -1.30 33.95 -4.26
C HIS A 314 -2.76 33.59 -3.95
N CYS A 315 -2.96 32.76 -2.92
CA CYS A 315 -4.30 32.48 -2.39
C CYS A 315 -4.74 33.59 -1.45
N THR A 316 -5.62 34.46 -1.93
CA THR A 316 -6.14 35.61 -1.19
C THR A 316 -7.55 35.30 -0.72
N GLY A 317 -7.84 35.56 0.57
CA GLY A 317 -9.17 35.38 1.12
C GLY A 317 -10.19 36.27 0.39
N ILE A 318 -11.30 35.68 -0.04
CA ILE A 318 -12.45 36.42 -0.57
C ILE A 318 -13.05 37.17 0.63
N LEU A 319 -12.81 38.48 0.72
CA LEU A 319 -13.51 39.32 1.71
C LEU A 319 -15.01 39.11 1.50
N SER A 320 -15.69 38.60 2.51
CA SER A 320 -17.11 38.29 2.48
C SER A 320 -17.99 39.55 2.53
N ASP A 321 -17.45 40.71 2.17
CA ASP A 321 -18.12 42.00 2.21
C ASP A 321 -18.85 42.28 0.88
N MET A 322 -19.91 41.52 0.63
CA MET A 322 -21.02 42.00 -0.19
C MET A 322 -22.33 41.76 0.55
N ASN A 323 -22.53 42.57 1.59
CA ASN A 323 -23.82 42.87 2.16
C ASN A 323 -24.21 44.29 1.72
N ILE A 324 -24.38 44.53 0.41
CA ILE A 324 -24.80 45.85 -0.10
C ILE A 324 -26.22 45.75 -0.66
N ARG A 325 -27.11 46.15 0.24
CA ARG A 325 -28.50 46.53 0.05
C ARG A 325 -28.57 47.69 -0.95
N SER A 326 -29.47 47.55 -1.92
CA SER A 326 -30.04 48.58 -2.80
C SER A 326 -29.92 50.02 -2.29
N THR A 327 -29.28 50.94 -3.04
CA THR A 327 -29.82 52.28 -3.38
C THR A 327 -28.89 53.12 -4.29
N THR A 328 -29.49 53.57 -5.40
CA THR A 328 -29.38 54.92 -6.00
C THR A 328 -28.09 55.36 -6.70
N SER A 329 -28.22 55.39 -8.04
CA SER A 329 -27.65 56.33 -9.02
C SER A 329 -26.99 57.62 -8.49
N GLN A 330 -25.75 57.87 -8.91
CA GLN A 330 -25.33 59.16 -9.47
C GLN A 330 -23.96 59.05 -10.14
N ALA A 331 -23.86 59.65 -11.32
CA ALA A 331 -22.73 59.65 -12.23
C ALA A 331 -21.60 60.57 -11.76
N LEU A 332 -20.36 60.20 -12.07
CA LEU A 332 -19.30 61.20 -12.29
C LEU A 332 -18.20 60.69 -13.25
N ALA A 333 -18.10 61.43 -14.36
CA ALA A 333 -16.91 61.76 -15.15
C ALA A 333 -16.06 60.64 -15.80
N THR A 334 -16.45 60.33 -17.04
CA THR A 334 -15.60 60.30 -18.25
C THR A 334 -14.08 60.39 -18.07
N SER A 335 -13.39 59.27 -18.34
CA SER A 335 -12.08 59.27 -18.97
C SER A 335 -12.16 58.41 -20.22
N THR A 336 -11.85 59.02 -21.36
CA THR A 336 -11.90 58.46 -22.71
C THR A 336 -10.93 57.29 -22.85
N VAL A 337 -11.47 56.07 -22.78
CA VAL A 337 -10.78 54.84 -23.18
C VAL A 337 -11.26 54.49 -24.59
N SER A 338 -10.30 54.32 -25.49
CA SER A 338 -10.44 53.84 -26.86
C SER A 338 -11.40 52.63 -26.95
N PRO A 339 -12.17 52.48 -28.04
CA PRO A 339 -13.08 51.35 -28.20
C PRO A 339 -12.30 50.04 -28.04
N PRO A 340 -12.80 49.06 -27.26
CA PRO A 340 -12.15 47.76 -27.13
C PRO A 340 -12.06 47.14 -28.53
N PRO A 341 -10.94 46.47 -28.86
CA PRO A 341 -10.78 45.83 -30.16
C PRO A 341 -11.95 44.87 -30.37
N GLU A 342 -12.53 44.91 -31.59
CA GLU A 342 -13.69 44.10 -31.97
C GLU A 342 -13.55 42.68 -31.44
N GLN A 343 -14.54 42.26 -30.65
CA GLN A 343 -14.58 40.96 -29.99
C GLN A 343 -14.55 39.87 -31.07
N THR A 344 -13.36 39.32 -31.31
CA THR A 344 -13.14 38.29 -32.34
C THR A 344 -13.94 37.07 -31.96
N THR A 345 -14.89 36.70 -32.83
CA THR A 345 -15.65 35.47 -32.67
C THR A 345 -14.86 34.34 -33.34
N TYR A 346 -14.65 33.26 -32.59
CA TYR A 346 -13.99 32.06 -33.06
C TYR A 346 -15.04 31.05 -33.51
N GLU A 347 -14.75 30.30 -34.57
CA GLU A 347 -15.60 29.19 -34.99
C GLU A 347 -15.54 28.05 -33.97
N LEU A 348 -16.64 27.32 -33.82
CA LEU A 348 -16.68 26.11 -33.01
C LEU A 348 -15.57 25.15 -33.47
N ASN A 349 -14.83 24.59 -32.51
CA ASN A 349 -13.68 23.71 -32.72
C ASN A 349 -12.41 24.39 -33.26
N LYS A 350 -12.38 25.73 -33.35
CA LYS A 350 -11.14 26.46 -33.68
C LYS A 350 -10.11 26.30 -32.55
N LEU A 351 -8.89 25.94 -32.94
CA LEU A 351 -7.72 25.88 -32.05
C LEU A 351 -6.99 27.23 -32.03
N VAL A 352 -6.61 27.69 -30.84
CA VAL A 352 -5.86 28.92 -30.59
C VAL A 352 -4.68 28.60 -29.69
N SER A 353 -3.50 29.11 -30.02
CA SER A 353 -2.35 29.04 -29.12
C SER A 353 -2.48 30.17 -28.10
N ASP A 354 -2.51 29.79 -26.83
CA ASP A 354 -2.71 30.67 -25.69
C ASP A 354 -1.48 30.60 -24.77
N TYR A 355 -0.73 31.70 -24.70
CA TYR A 355 0.45 31.78 -23.83
C TYR A 355 -0.03 31.98 -22.39
N GLU A 356 0.49 31.18 -21.45
CA GLU A 356 0.07 31.09 -20.05
C GLU A 356 -1.35 30.56 -19.81
N CYS A 357 -2.04 30.08 -20.85
CA CYS A 357 -3.36 29.48 -20.73
C CYS A 357 -4.41 30.45 -20.15
N GLN A 358 -4.33 31.74 -20.51
CA GLN A 358 -5.17 32.82 -19.97
C GLN A 358 -6.59 32.85 -20.53
N MET A 359 -6.84 32.22 -21.68
CA MET A 359 -8.11 32.26 -22.41
C MET A 359 -9.12 31.22 -21.90
N ILE A 360 -8.71 30.23 -21.10
CA ILE A 360 -9.59 29.17 -20.60
C ILE A 360 -10.82 29.76 -19.89
N GLY A 361 -12.01 29.31 -20.29
CA GLY A 361 -13.27 29.77 -19.74
C GLY A 361 -13.75 31.12 -20.29
N HIS A 362 -12.93 31.86 -21.03
CA HIS A 362 -13.40 33.04 -21.77
C HIS A 362 -14.33 32.64 -22.92
N SER A 363 -15.28 33.52 -23.22
CA SER A 363 -16.20 33.35 -24.35
C SER A 363 -15.42 33.41 -25.66
N CYS A 364 -15.54 32.37 -26.48
CA CYS A 364 -14.99 32.33 -27.84
C CYS A 364 -16.08 32.50 -28.91
N GLY A 365 -17.34 32.63 -28.51
CA GLY A 365 -18.47 32.97 -29.36
C GLY A 365 -19.81 32.72 -28.65
N LYS A 366 -20.93 32.84 -29.39
CA LYS A 366 -22.26 32.67 -28.79
C LYS A 366 -22.42 31.24 -28.26
N ASN A 367 -22.59 31.12 -26.95
CA ASN A 367 -22.71 29.84 -26.23
C ASN A 367 -21.45 28.95 -26.33
N MET A 368 -20.28 29.55 -26.51
CA MET A 368 -19.01 28.84 -26.65
C MET A 368 -17.95 29.41 -25.70
N VAL A 369 -17.08 28.55 -25.17
CA VAL A 369 -15.96 28.91 -24.29
C VAL A 369 -14.69 28.19 -24.71
N PHE A 370 -13.53 28.78 -24.41
CA PHE A 370 -12.25 28.11 -24.58
C PHE A 370 -12.04 27.01 -23.54
N GLN A 371 -11.64 25.83 -24.01
CA GLN A 371 -11.23 24.68 -23.19
C GLN A 371 -9.84 24.22 -23.62
N ILE A 372 -9.01 23.78 -22.67
CA ILE A 372 -7.66 23.28 -22.99
C ILE A 372 -7.79 22.04 -23.89
N PHE A 373 -7.16 22.10 -25.07
CA PHE A 373 -6.99 20.94 -25.95
C PHE A 373 -5.63 20.25 -25.70
N ALA A 374 -4.55 21.01 -25.57
CA ALA A 374 -3.22 20.51 -25.24
C ALA A 374 -2.42 21.53 -24.42
N LYS A 375 -1.46 21.09 -23.60
CA LYS A 375 -0.62 21.97 -22.77
C LYS A 375 0.86 21.63 -22.96
N PHE A 376 1.68 22.64 -23.23
CA PHE A 376 3.12 22.53 -23.45
C PHE A 376 3.86 23.62 -22.66
N ASN A 377 4.59 23.22 -21.62
CA ASN A 377 5.31 24.12 -20.70
C ASN A 377 4.38 25.21 -20.14
N GLU A 378 4.60 26.46 -20.57
CA GLU A 378 3.86 27.66 -20.20
C GLU A 378 2.81 28.06 -21.26
N SER A 379 2.61 27.27 -22.30
CA SER A 379 1.63 27.53 -23.36
C SER A 379 0.53 26.46 -23.37
N CYS A 380 -0.68 26.86 -23.75
CA CYS A 380 -1.80 25.99 -24.05
C CYS A 380 -2.18 26.12 -25.51
N VAL A 381 -2.73 25.05 -26.06
CA VAL A 381 -3.55 25.08 -27.27
C VAL A 381 -4.98 24.91 -26.76
N ASP A 382 -5.78 25.95 -26.92
CA ASP A 382 -7.17 25.98 -26.50
C ASP A 382 -8.09 25.73 -27.69
N ARG A 383 -9.21 25.03 -27.45
CA ARG A 383 -10.28 24.79 -28.42
C ARG A 383 -11.51 25.56 -28.01
N CYS A 384 -12.12 26.27 -28.96
CA CYS A 384 -13.45 26.84 -28.77
C CYS A 384 -14.49 25.71 -28.76
N ALA A 385 -15.19 25.50 -27.64
CA ALA A 385 -16.16 24.43 -27.43
C ALA A 385 -17.50 24.98 -26.92
N CYS A 386 -18.59 24.20 -26.97
CA CYS A 386 -19.85 24.64 -26.38
C CYS A 386 -19.71 24.85 -24.87
N ALA A 387 -20.29 25.96 -24.39
CA ALA A 387 -20.38 26.23 -22.96
C ALA A 387 -21.28 25.19 -22.25
N ASN A 388 -21.17 25.09 -20.93
CA ASN A 388 -22.03 24.22 -20.14
C ASN A 388 -23.52 24.49 -20.46
N ASN A 389 -24.29 23.41 -20.66
CA ASN A 389 -25.71 23.41 -21.09
C ASN A 389 -25.99 23.62 -22.59
N PHE A 390 -24.95 23.64 -23.43
CA PHE A 390 -25.11 23.72 -24.88
C PHE A 390 -24.49 22.49 -25.56
N VAL A 391 -25.10 22.04 -26.64
CA VAL A 391 -24.61 20.92 -27.46
C VAL A 391 -24.29 21.40 -28.87
N GLU A 392 -23.30 20.76 -29.49
CA GLU A 392 -22.94 21.03 -30.88
C GLU A 392 -24.05 20.46 -31.80
N HIS A 393 -24.70 21.34 -32.54
CA HIS A 393 -25.67 20.98 -33.57
C HIS A 393 -25.44 21.87 -34.80
N ASN A 394 -25.14 21.25 -35.95
CA ASN A 394 -24.84 21.96 -37.20
C ASN A 394 -23.75 23.04 -37.05
N LYS A 395 -22.62 22.70 -36.39
CA LYS A 395 -21.49 23.60 -36.12
C LYS A 395 -21.85 24.84 -35.28
N ARG A 396 -22.94 24.79 -34.52
CA ARG A 396 -23.38 25.84 -33.60
C ARG A 396 -23.70 25.23 -32.25
N CYS A 397 -23.50 25.99 -31.19
CA CYS A 397 -23.88 25.58 -29.85
C CYS A 397 -25.33 26.00 -29.56
N VAL A 398 -26.22 25.01 -29.57
CA VAL A 398 -27.64 25.20 -29.26
C VAL A 398 -27.89 24.80 -27.82
N ALA A 399 -28.80 25.53 -27.15
CA ALA A 399 -29.22 25.14 -25.81
C ALA A 399 -29.82 23.74 -25.91
N TYR A 400 -29.55 22.91 -24.92
CA TYR A 400 -30.11 21.58 -24.87
C TYR A 400 -31.66 21.67 -24.81
N VAL A 401 -32.34 21.55 -25.96
CA VAL A 401 -33.79 21.45 -26.05
C VAL A 401 -34.10 19.98 -26.29
N TRP A 402 -34.59 19.29 -25.26
CA TRP A 402 -35.09 17.93 -25.41
C TRP A 402 -36.36 17.97 -26.28
N VAL A 403 -36.20 17.81 -27.59
CA VAL A 403 -37.32 17.49 -28.47
C VAL A 403 -37.63 16.03 -28.22
N VAL A 404 -38.78 15.78 -27.58
CA VAL A 404 -39.33 14.44 -27.46
C VAL A 404 -39.87 14.06 -28.83
N ASP A 405 -39.01 13.50 -29.69
CA ASP A 405 -39.43 12.96 -30.98
C ASP A 405 -40.24 11.67 -30.74
N ASN A 406 -41.55 11.83 -30.62
CA ASN A 406 -42.56 10.77 -30.46
C ASN A 406 -42.82 9.96 -31.74
N HIS A 407 -41.80 9.72 -32.58
CA HIS A 407 -42.00 9.04 -33.85
C HIS A 407 -40.87 8.08 -34.16
N PHE A 408 -40.87 6.86 -33.61
CA PHE A 408 -40.48 5.64 -34.35
C PHE A 408 -41.11 4.40 -33.70
N GLY A 409 -41.61 3.52 -34.57
CA GLY A 409 -42.63 2.52 -34.29
C GLY A 409 -42.23 1.33 -33.42
N GLU A 410 -43.30 0.66 -32.98
CA GLU A 410 -43.41 -0.54 -32.17
C GLU A 410 -42.53 -1.70 -32.64
N ALA A 411 -41.55 -2.12 -31.84
CA ALA A 411 -41.11 -3.53 -31.77
C ALA A 411 -40.23 -3.93 -30.57
N ASP A 412 -39.55 -3.01 -29.85
CA ASP A 412 -38.61 -3.40 -28.75
C ASP A 412 -38.74 -2.53 -27.47
N ASN A 413 -39.93 -2.53 -26.86
CA ASN A 413 -40.33 -1.50 -25.88
C ASN A 413 -39.90 -1.75 -24.41
N ASP A 414 -39.28 -2.88 -24.06
CA ASP A 414 -38.93 -3.17 -22.64
C ASP A 414 -37.53 -2.66 -22.23
N TYR A 415 -36.58 -2.59 -23.17
CA TYR A 415 -35.22 -2.14 -22.86
C TYR A 415 -35.14 -0.60 -22.75
N SER A 416 -35.80 0.12 -23.66
CA SER A 416 -35.79 1.59 -23.72
C SER A 416 -36.44 2.24 -22.48
N MET A 417 -37.57 1.72 -22.00
CA MET A 417 -38.24 2.23 -20.78
C MET A 417 -37.37 2.10 -19.52
N ARG A 418 -36.47 1.11 -19.46
CA ARG A 418 -35.60 0.90 -18.31
C ARG A 418 -34.45 1.91 -18.27
N GLU A 419 -34.03 2.41 -19.42
CA GLU A 419 -32.98 3.43 -19.56
C GLU A 419 -33.53 4.84 -19.30
N GLU A 420 -34.72 5.15 -19.83
CA GLU A 420 -35.41 6.42 -19.54
C GLU A 420 -35.69 6.62 -18.04
N ARG A 421 -36.11 5.55 -17.32
CA ARG A 421 -36.32 5.64 -15.87
C ARG A 421 -35.03 5.93 -15.10
N LYS A 422 -33.89 5.42 -15.54
CA LYS A 422 -32.60 5.64 -14.88
C LYS A 422 -32.10 7.08 -15.07
N ILE A 423 -32.27 7.63 -16.27
CA ILE A 423 -31.95 9.04 -16.55
C ILE A 423 -32.93 9.97 -15.81
N GLY A 424 -34.18 9.53 -15.62
CA GLY A 424 -35.20 10.28 -14.90
C GLY A 424 -34.81 10.65 -13.46
N CYS A 425 -34.13 9.76 -12.72
CA CYS A 425 -33.72 10.09 -11.35
C CYS A 425 -32.64 11.19 -11.33
N ILE A 426 -31.74 11.19 -12.31
CA ILE A 426 -30.66 12.18 -12.41
C ILE A 426 -31.28 13.54 -12.73
N ARG A 427 -32.22 13.59 -13.70
CA ARG A 427 -32.97 14.81 -14.01
C ARG A 427 -33.80 15.32 -12.84
N GLY A 428 -34.39 14.42 -12.05
CA GLY A 428 -35.17 14.77 -10.88
C GLY A 428 -34.32 15.15 -9.65
N GLY A 429 -33.02 14.85 -9.64
CA GLY A 429 -32.20 14.90 -8.42
C GLY A 429 -32.73 13.97 -7.33
N GLN A 430 -33.31 12.83 -7.71
CA GLN A 430 -33.99 11.88 -6.83
C GLN A 430 -33.34 10.48 -6.86
N CYS A 431 -32.11 10.36 -7.36
CA CYS A 431 -31.42 9.07 -7.33
C CYS A 431 -31.14 8.65 -5.88
N LYS A 432 -31.16 7.35 -5.64
CA LYS A 432 -30.82 6.81 -4.33
C LYS A 432 -29.30 6.80 -4.15
N LEU A 433 -28.86 7.02 -2.92
CA LEU A 433 -27.47 6.85 -2.56
C LEU A 433 -27.01 5.43 -2.90
N ASN A 434 -25.82 5.30 -3.47
CA ASN A 434 -25.22 4.07 -3.99
C ASN A 434 -25.91 3.44 -5.22
N GLU A 435 -26.89 4.10 -5.84
CA GLU A 435 -27.47 3.68 -7.11
C GLU A 435 -26.42 3.73 -8.23
N ILE A 436 -26.36 2.67 -9.05
CA ILE A 436 -25.37 2.49 -10.12
C ILE A 436 -26.02 2.83 -11.47
N PHE A 437 -25.29 3.63 -12.25
CA PHE A 437 -25.67 4.09 -13.57
C PHE A 437 -24.66 3.57 -14.60
N HIS A 438 -25.17 3.26 -15.78
CA HIS A 438 -24.34 2.98 -16.94
C HIS A 438 -24.61 4.06 -17.99
N GLU A 439 -23.57 4.64 -18.53
CA GLU A 439 -23.67 5.70 -19.52
C GLU A 439 -22.61 5.49 -20.60
N GLU A 440 -22.99 5.72 -21.85
CA GLU A 440 -22.04 5.83 -22.96
C GLU A 440 -21.39 7.22 -22.91
N GLU A 441 -20.09 7.31 -23.20
CA GLU A 441 -19.30 8.55 -23.21
C GLU A 441 -19.09 9.26 -21.87
N CYS A 442 -19.71 8.79 -20.78
CA CYS A 442 -19.42 9.25 -19.41
C CYS A 442 -19.71 10.73 -19.15
N MET A 443 -20.64 11.34 -19.90
CA MET A 443 -20.92 12.77 -19.83
C MET A 443 -21.54 13.20 -18.49
N LEU A 444 -22.13 12.28 -17.73
CA LEU A 444 -22.75 12.54 -16.43
C LEU A 444 -21.76 12.43 -15.25
N LEU A 445 -20.46 12.26 -15.52
CA LEU A 445 -19.47 12.23 -14.45
C LEU A 445 -19.52 13.54 -13.64
N GLU A 446 -19.53 13.42 -12.31
CA GLU A 446 -19.67 14.52 -11.35
C GLU A 446 -21.01 15.27 -11.34
N HIS A 447 -21.98 14.90 -12.20
CA HIS A 447 -23.32 15.48 -12.11
C HIS A 447 -23.99 15.18 -10.77
N SER A 448 -24.79 16.13 -10.29
CA SER A 448 -25.63 15.92 -9.11
C SER A 448 -26.66 14.83 -9.38
N CYS A 449 -26.70 13.82 -8.51
CA CYS A 449 -27.71 12.75 -8.54
C CYS A 449 -28.69 12.85 -7.37
N GLY A 450 -28.53 13.83 -6.48
CA GLY A 450 -29.36 14.03 -5.30
C GLY A 450 -28.86 15.17 -4.43
N SER A 451 -29.64 15.53 -3.41
CA SER A 451 -29.21 16.55 -2.44
C SER A 451 -27.93 16.09 -1.74
N LYS A 452 -26.84 16.84 -1.93
CA LYS A 452 -25.49 16.53 -1.38
C LYS A 452 -24.89 15.23 -1.92
N MET A 453 -25.29 14.83 -3.12
CA MET A 453 -24.80 13.64 -3.81
C MET A 453 -24.30 13.99 -5.22
N LYS A 454 -23.27 13.28 -5.70
CA LYS A 454 -22.78 13.35 -7.07
C LYS A 454 -22.49 11.97 -7.65
N LEU A 455 -22.54 11.86 -8.98
CA LEU A 455 -22.12 10.67 -9.70
C LEU A 455 -20.59 10.56 -9.68
N VAL A 456 -20.10 9.41 -9.27
CA VAL A 456 -18.66 9.08 -9.19
C VAL A 456 -18.38 7.85 -10.03
N LEU A 457 -17.33 7.89 -10.84
CA LEU A 457 -16.91 6.76 -11.66
C LEU A 457 -16.52 5.54 -10.81
N ILE A 458 -17.13 4.39 -11.08
CA ILE A 458 -16.78 3.08 -10.50
C ILE A 458 -15.83 2.34 -11.45
N ASP A 459 -16.21 2.25 -12.72
CA ASP A 459 -15.54 1.45 -13.73
C ASP A 459 -15.70 2.06 -15.13
N THR A 460 -14.75 1.79 -16.01
CA THR A 460 -14.77 2.19 -17.43
C THR A 460 -14.44 0.99 -18.28
N ILE A 461 -15.33 0.65 -19.20
CA ILE A 461 -15.11 -0.41 -20.18
C ILE A 461 -15.04 0.25 -21.54
N TYR A 462 -13.91 0.13 -22.23
CA TYR A 462 -13.83 0.48 -23.63
C TYR A 462 -14.42 -0.67 -24.45
N THR A 463 -15.52 -0.39 -25.16
CA THR A 463 -16.03 -1.29 -26.20
C THR A 463 -15.49 -0.82 -27.55
N ASN A 464 -15.52 -1.67 -28.58
CA ASN A 464 -14.92 -1.36 -29.90
C ASN A 464 -15.46 -0.07 -30.55
N GLU A 465 -16.58 0.48 -30.06
CA GLU A 465 -17.26 1.64 -30.64
C GLU A 465 -17.40 2.82 -29.67
N SER A 466 -17.42 2.60 -28.34
CA SER A 466 -17.58 3.68 -27.36
C SER A 466 -17.06 3.32 -25.96
N TRP A 467 -16.77 4.36 -25.17
CA TRP A 467 -16.51 4.22 -23.73
C TRP A 467 -17.83 4.00 -22.99
N LYS A 468 -17.91 2.95 -22.19
CA LYS A 468 -19.03 2.70 -21.27
C LYS A 468 -18.57 2.93 -19.84
N CYS A 469 -19.18 3.91 -19.19
CA CYS A 469 -18.92 4.21 -17.78
C CYS A 469 -19.95 3.56 -16.89
N SER A 470 -19.49 2.96 -15.80
CA SER A 470 -20.32 2.62 -14.65
C SER A 470 -20.07 3.65 -13.56
N MET A 471 -21.08 4.41 -13.17
CA MET A 471 -21.02 5.46 -12.15
C MET A 471 -21.90 5.11 -10.95
N GLN A 472 -21.58 5.64 -9.78
CA GLN A 472 -22.35 5.49 -8.55
C GLN A 472 -22.73 6.85 -7.96
N CYS A 473 -23.97 7.01 -7.54
CA CYS A 473 -24.37 8.17 -6.76
C CYS A 473 -23.75 8.10 -5.34
N LYS A 474 -22.86 9.05 -4.99
CA LYS A 474 -22.17 9.11 -3.69
C LYS A 474 -22.30 10.48 -3.04
N CYS A 475 -22.09 10.58 -1.74
CA CYS A 475 -22.05 11.86 -1.05
C CYS A 475 -20.92 12.76 -1.61
N ILE A 476 -21.19 14.05 -1.77
CA ILE A 476 -20.16 15.04 -2.13
C ILE A 476 -19.18 15.23 -0.96
N ASN A 477 -18.00 15.78 -1.24
CA ASN A 477 -17.00 16.06 -0.20
C ASN A 477 -17.60 16.94 0.92
N GLY A 478 -17.30 16.61 2.17
CA GLY A 478 -17.89 17.26 3.36
C GLY A 478 -19.15 16.58 3.89
N TYR A 479 -19.66 15.54 3.20
CA TYR A 479 -20.83 14.77 3.61
C TYR A 479 -20.48 13.29 3.70
N ILE A 480 -21.16 12.58 4.62
CA ILE A 480 -21.05 11.14 4.81
C ILE A 480 -22.42 10.47 4.73
N GLU A 481 -22.42 9.21 4.32
CA GLU A 481 -23.60 8.37 4.26
C GLU A 481 -24.08 8.01 5.68
N ILE A 482 -25.26 8.49 6.05
CA ILE A 482 -25.95 8.16 7.29
C ILE A 482 -27.39 7.82 6.95
N SER A 483 -27.82 6.60 7.30
CA SER A 483 -29.20 6.11 7.11
C SER A 483 -29.71 6.22 5.67
N GLY A 484 -28.84 5.99 4.67
CA GLY A 484 -29.18 6.06 3.25
C GLY A 484 -29.29 7.48 2.68
N GLY A 485 -28.93 8.51 3.45
CA GLY A 485 -28.80 9.89 2.99
C GLY A 485 -27.43 10.48 3.27
N CYS A 486 -27.12 11.63 2.68
CA CYS A 486 -25.86 12.35 2.92
C CYS A 486 -26.06 13.42 3.99
N SER A 487 -25.38 13.29 5.12
CA SER A 487 -25.36 14.32 6.17
C SER A 487 -23.99 14.95 6.28
N GLU A 488 -23.96 16.22 6.66
CA GLU A 488 -22.72 16.99 6.79
C GLU A 488 -21.85 16.36 7.89
N ILE A 489 -20.54 16.30 7.65
CA ILE A 489 -19.58 15.85 8.65
C ILE A 489 -19.53 16.92 9.74
N THR A 490 -20.33 16.76 10.79
CA THR A 490 -20.23 17.61 11.99
C THR A 490 -18.95 17.28 12.76
N ASN A 491 -18.45 18.20 13.59
CA ASN A 491 -17.21 18.02 14.37
C ASN A 491 -17.16 16.71 15.19
N ASN A 492 -18.31 16.16 15.57
CA ASN A 492 -18.40 14.87 16.26
C ASN A 492 -17.99 13.68 15.35
N TYR A 493 -18.23 13.77 14.04
CA TYR A 493 -17.74 12.78 13.07
C TYR A 493 -16.25 12.93 12.78
N LEU A 494 -15.70 14.15 12.86
CA LEU A 494 -14.26 14.36 12.69
C LEU A 494 -13.47 13.61 13.77
N GLY A 495 -13.94 13.63 15.03
CA GLY A 495 -13.40 12.80 16.11
C GLY A 495 -13.40 11.31 15.76
N LYS A 496 -14.52 10.79 15.23
CA LYS A 496 -14.61 9.39 14.78
C LYS A 496 -13.68 9.07 13.60
N ILE A 497 -13.49 9.98 12.65
CA ILE A 497 -12.56 9.81 11.52
C ILE A 497 -11.12 9.77 12.02
N ASN A 498 -10.75 10.66 12.95
CA ASN A 498 -9.42 10.65 13.56
C ASN A 498 -9.19 9.36 14.36
N CYS A 499 -10.19 8.90 15.09
CA CYS A 499 -10.17 7.63 15.79
C CYS A 499 -9.93 6.45 14.81
N MET A 500 -10.61 6.40 13.67
CA MET A 500 -10.34 5.40 12.62
C MET A 500 -8.93 5.48 11.98
N ARG A 501 -8.23 6.61 12.13
CA ARG A 501 -6.83 6.80 11.68
C ARG A 501 -5.79 6.43 12.75
N GLY A 502 -6.21 5.92 13.90
CA GLY A 502 -5.31 5.56 15.00
C GLY A 502 -5.12 6.65 16.05
N GLU A 503 -6.00 7.65 16.11
CA GLU A 503 -5.98 8.71 17.13
C GLU A 503 -7.18 8.59 18.10
N CYS A 504 -7.62 7.38 18.42
CA CYS A 504 -8.70 7.18 19.39
C CYS A 504 -8.24 7.47 20.80
N THR A 505 -9.16 7.98 21.61
CA THR A 505 -9.02 7.95 23.06
C THR A 505 -9.29 6.54 23.61
N LEU A 506 -8.65 6.18 24.72
CA LEU A 506 -8.90 4.89 25.37
C LEU A 506 -10.38 4.77 25.75
N HIS A 507 -10.99 3.60 25.48
CA HIS A 507 -12.43 3.31 25.60
C HIS A 507 -13.35 3.98 24.58
N GLU A 508 -12.82 4.72 23.60
CA GLU A 508 -13.63 5.29 22.52
C GLU A 508 -14.30 4.18 21.69
N THR A 509 -15.59 4.33 21.41
CA THR A 509 -16.40 3.31 20.73
C THR A 509 -16.81 3.78 19.34
N ILE A 510 -16.51 2.96 18.33
CA ILE A 510 -16.86 3.23 16.93
C ILE A 510 -17.84 2.16 16.43
N ARG A 511 -18.79 2.59 15.60
CA ARG A 511 -19.60 1.68 14.79
C ARG A 511 -18.87 1.42 13.46
N ASP A 512 -18.38 0.21 13.32
CA ASP A 512 -17.66 -0.31 12.17
C ASP A 512 -18.62 -1.08 11.25
N ILE A 513 -19.01 -0.46 10.13
CA ILE A 513 -20.02 -1.02 9.22
C ILE A 513 -19.52 -2.28 8.51
N SER A 514 -18.20 -2.42 8.31
CA SER A 514 -17.59 -3.56 7.62
C SER A 514 -16.95 -4.57 8.57
N CYS A 515 -17.05 -4.35 9.89
CA CYS A 515 -16.39 -5.18 10.91
C CYS A 515 -14.88 -5.36 10.69
N SER A 516 -14.23 -4.42 10.00
CA SER A 516 -12.83 -4.51 9.56
C SER A 516 -11.83 -3.89 10.54
N LEU A 517 -12.28 -3.08 11.50
CA LEU A 517 -11.45 -2.43 12.51
C LEU A 517 -11.03 -3.39 13.63
N GLY A 518 -11.74 -4.50 13.84
CA GLY A 518 -11.40 -5.47 14.88
C GLY A 518 -9.95 -5.93 14.80
N GLY A 519 -9.19 -5.73 15.88
CA GLY A 519 -7.76 -6.06 15.97
C GLY A 519 -6.80 -5.01 15.40
N GLN A 520 -7.27 -3.99 14.67
CA GLN A 520 -6.41 -2.90 14.21
C GLN A 520 -6.02 -1.95 15.35
N PHE A 521 -4.88 -1.28 15.20
CA PHE A 521 -4.42 -0.28 16.17
C PHE A 521 -5.33 0.96 16.12
N CYS A 522 -5.81 1.38 17.29
CA CYS A 522 -6.61 2.59 17.46
C CYS A 522 -5.84 3.71 18.16
N GLY A 523 -4.61 3.44 18.59
CA GLY A 523 -3.65 4.40 19.14
C GLY A 523 -2.40 3.70 19.67
N HIS A 524 -1.50 4.44 20.32
CA HIS A 524 -0.27 3.85 20.85
C HIS A 524 -0.59 2.81 21.93
N ASN A 525 -0.11 1.58 21.74
CA ASN A 525 -0.38 0.44 22.62
C ASN A 525 -1.87 0.11 22.79
N MET A 526 -2.73 0.51 21.85
CA MET A 526 -4.17 0.30 21.87
C MET A 526 -4.66 -0.36 20.57
N LYS A 527 -5.61 -1.28 20.69
CA LYS A 527 -6.29 -1.96 19.57
C LYS A 527 -7.81 -1.90 19.70
N PHE A 528 -8.50 -1.89 18.58
CA PHE A 528 -9.95 -2.06 18.55
C PHE A 528 -10.33 -3.48 18.96
N VAL A 529 -11.18 -3.59 19.98
CA VAL A 529 -11.76 -4.83 20.45
C VAL A 529 -13.24 -4.87 20.10
N LEU A 530 -13.70 -5.96 19.49
CA LEU A 530 -15.10 -6.15 19.13
C LEU A 530 -15.95 -6.26 20.40
N ILE A 531 -16.91 -5.34 20.58
CA ILE A 531 -17.87 -5.34 21.70
C ILE A 531 -19.16 -6.04 21.31
N LYS A 532 -19.71 -5.68 20.15
CA LYS A 532 -20.99 -6.23 19.69
C LYS A 532 -21.00 -6.35 18.18
N ARG A 533 -21.37 -7.54 17.68
CA ARG A 533 -21.72 -7.74 16.28
C ARG A 533 -23.24 -7.68 16.15
N SER A 534 -23.73 -6.87 15.22
CA SER A 534 -25.16 -6.83 14.88
C SER A 534 -25.36 -7.44 13.51
N GLU A 535 -26.10 -8.54 13.47
CA GLU A 535 -26.54 -9.16 12.22
C GLU A 535 -27.81 -8.44 11.76
N HIS A 536 -27.68 -7.52 10.81
CA HIS A 536 -28.85 -7.06 10.06
C HIS A 536 -29.07 -8.06 8.93
N ARG A 537 -30.12 -8.89 9.06
CA ARG A 537 -30.59 -9.76 7.97
C ARG A 537 -31.28 -8.92 6.89
N HIS A 538 -30.52 -8.11 6.17
CA HIS A 538 -31.01 -7.59 4.89
C HIS A 538 -30.83 -8.69 3.84
N ARG A 539 -31.96 -9.08 3.23
CA ARG A 539 -32.14 -10.25 2.33
C ARG A 539 -31.16 -10.38 1.15
N TYR A 540 -30.33 -9.38 0.87
CA TYR A 540 -29.51 -9.34 -0.34
C TYR A 540 -28.01 -9.09 -0.12
N ILE A 541 -27.57 -8.51 1.01
CA ILE A 541 -26.14 -8.41 1.34
C ILE A 541 -25.98 -8.41 2.87
N PRO A 542 -25.34 -9.42 3.48
CA PRO A 542 -25.12 -9.46 4.93
C PRO A 542 -23.99 -8.50 5.33
N PHE A 543 -24.27 -7.20 5.36
CA PHE A 543 -23.40 -6.23 6.02
C PHE A 543 -23.65 -6.33 7.54
N GLY A 544 -22.84 -7.11 8.23
CA GLY A 544 -22.82 -7.09 9.69
C GLY A 544 -22.22 -5.77 10.15
N SER A 545 -22.92 -4.98 10.98
CA SER A 545 -22.30 -3.81 11.61
C SER A 545 -21.74 -4.21 12.97
N CYS A 546 -20.49 -3.88 13.21
CA CYS A 546 -19.79 -4.12 14.47
C CYS A 546 -19.72 -2.84 15.30
N ILE A 547 -19.71 -2.99 16.61
CA ILE A 547 -19.35 -1.96 17.57
C ILE A 547 -18.00 -2.39 18.12
N VAL A 548 -16.97 -1.60 17.85
CA VAL A 548 -15.61 -1.82 18.35
C VAL A 548 -15.27 -0.75 19.38
N GLN A 549 -14.45 -1.09 20.37
CA GLN A 549 -13.97 -0.18 21.39
C GLN A 549 -12.44 -0.19 21.43
N CYS A 550 -11.82 0.98 21.49
CA CYS A 550 -10.38 1.10 21.63
C CYS A 550 -9.94 0.68 23.04
N LYS A 551 -9.13 -0.37 23.17
CA LYS A 551 -8.61 -0.89 24.45
C LYS A 551 -7.10 -1.10 24.38
N CYS A 552 -6.44 -1.29 25.51
CA CYS A 552 -5.02 -1.67 25.50
C CYS A 552 -4.78 -2.94 24.68
N ALA A 553 -3.71 -2.93 23.89
CA ALA A 553 -3.22 -4.10 23.18
C ALA A 553 -2.75 -5.17 24.17
N GLU A 554 -2.62 -6.40 23.70
CA GLU A 554 -2.17 -7.51 24.54
C GLU A 554 -0.74 -7.26 25.03
N GLY A 555 -0.48 -7.48 26.33
CA GLY A 555 0.78 -7.14 26.98
C GLY A 555 0.84 -5.73 27.59
N TYR A 556 -0.22 -4.92 27.43
CA TYR A 556 -0.33 -3.59 28.02
C TYR A 556 -1.50 -3.55 29.01
N MET A 557 -1.33 -2.80 30.09
CA MET A 557 -2.36 -2.53 31.08
C MET A 557 -2.74 -1.06 31.06
N GLU A 558 -4.01 -0.79 31.33
CA GLU A 558 -4.51 0.57 31.47
C GLU A 558 -4.11 1.15 32.83
N LYS A 559 -3.41 2.29 32.80
CA LYS A 559 -3.09 3.07 33.99
C LYS A 559 -3.23 4.56 33.67
N ASN A 560 -4.02 5.27 34.47
CA ASN A 560 -4.27 6.71 34.31
C ASN A 560 -4.74 7.11 32.88
N GLY A 561 -5.55 6.26 32.23
CA GLY A 561 -6.05 6.50 30.88
C GLY A 561 -5.02 6.27 29.76
N GLN A 562 -3.87 5.64 30.06
CA GLN A 562 -2.84 5.26 29.08
C GLN A 562 -2.53 3.77 29.16
N CYS A 563 -2.06 3.18 28.07
CA CYS A 563 -1.67 1.77 28.00
C CYS A 563 -0.15 1.62 28.15
N THR A 564 0.30 1.09 29.29
CA THR A 564 1.71 0.87 29.62
C THR A 564 2.02 -0.62 29.78
N THR A 565 3.28 -1.01 29.60
CA THR A 565 3.69 -2.40 29.87
C THR A 565 3.96 -2.60 31.36
N GLU A 566 3.75 -3.81 31.89
CA GLU A 566 4.17 -4.16 33.26
C GLU A 566 5.67 -3.88 33.50
N HIS A 567 6.50 -3.99 32.46
CA HIS A 567 7.94 -3.77 32.57
C HIS A 567 8.31 -2.27 32.71
N GLU A 568 7.51 -1.34 32.19
CA GLU A 568 7.75 0.09 32.38
C GLU A 568 7.53 0.54 33.83
N GLU A 569 6.59 -0.10 34.53
CA GLU A 569 6.35 0.11 35.96
C GLU A 569 7.55 -0.35 36.79
N LEU A 570 8.09 -1.53 36.47
CA LEU A 570 9.32 -2.03 37.10
C LEU A 570 10.54 -1.15 36.81
N LYS A 571 10.63 -0.55 35.62
CA LYS A 571 11.71 0.40 35.30
C LYS A 571 11.60 1.72 36.05
N LYS A 572 10.39 2.20 36.35
CA LYS A 572 10.19 3.40 37.19
C LYS A 572 10.40 3.13 38.68
N ALA A 573 10.15 1.91 39.14
CA ALA A 573 10.42 1.50 40.52
C ALA A 573 11.89 1.10 40.77
N VAL A 574 12.64 0.70 39.72
CA VAL A 574 14.05 0.29 39.81
C VAL A 574 14.93 1.26 39.01
N SER A 575 14.98 2.50 39.47
CA SER A 575 16.00 3.48 39.07
C SER A 575 17.37 3.06 39.66
N PHE A 576 17.99 2.01 39.13
CA PHE A 576 19.45 1.73 39.12
C PHE A 576 19.71 0.34 38.49
N LYS A 577 19.78 0.23 37.15
CA LYS A 577 20.69 -0.69 36.41
C LYS A 577 20.47 -0.63 34.89
N ILE A 578 21.60 -0.50 34.20
CA ILE A 578 21.83 -0.29 32.77
C ILE A 578 21.03 -1.28 31.88
N PRO A 579 20.37 -0.81 30.80
CA PRO A 579 19.67 -1.69 29.86
C PRO A 579 20.68 -2.47 29.00
N SER A 580 20.63 -3.79 29.08
CA SER A 580 21.48 -4.74 28.32
C SER A 580 21.13 -4.87 26.82
N CYS A 581 20.45 -3.87 26.26
CA CYS A 581 19.96 -3.86 24.88
C CYS A 581 20.82 -2.91 24.04
N ALA A 582 21.67 -3.46 23.16
CA ALA A 582 22.53 -2.67 22.28
C ALA A 582 21.73 -1.75 21.32
N VAL A 583 20.48 -2.09 21.01
CA VAL A 583 19.58 -1.25 20.18
C VAL A 583 19.11 -0.03 20.97
N CYS A 584 18.83 -0.19 22.27
CA CYS A 584 18.32 0.85 23.14
C CYS A 584 19.39 1.88 23.50
N LEU A 585 20.67 1.49 23.45
CA LEU A 585 21.79 2.40 23.71
C LEU A 585 21.92 3.48 22.63
N ILE A 586 21.52 3.19 21.39
CA ILE A 586 21.60 4.14 20.27
C ILE A 586 20.64 5.30 20.47
N ASP A 587 19.36 5.00 20.75
CA ASP A 587 18.34 6.02 20.94
C ASP A 587 18.64 6.88 22.19
N LEU A 588 19.10 6.24 23.27
CA LEU A 588 19.51 6.94 24.49
C LEU A 588 20.66 7.93 24.23
N CYS A 589 21.69 7.49 23.50
CA CYS A 589 22.82 8.33 23.15
C CYS A 589 22.46 9.49 22.21
N LEU A 590 21.46 9.31 21.35
CA LEU A 590 20.98 10.37 20.45
C LEU A 590 20.16 11.44 21.20
N GLU A 591 19.40 11.03 22.22
CA GLU A 591 18.55 11.96 22.99
C GLU A 591 19.30 12.67 24.13
N SER A 592 20.10 11.95 24.92
CA SER A 592 20.77 12.51 26.11
C SER A 592 22.26 12.81 25.93
N GLY A 593 22.84 12.41 24.79
CA GLY A 593 24.29 12.33 24.62
C GLY A 593 24.88 11.09 25.30
N CYS A 594 25.90 10.50 24.69
CA CYS A 594 26.79 9.51 25.29
C CYS A 594 27.91 10.19 26.10
N GLU A 595 28.44 9.45 27.07
CA GLU A 595 29.73 9.76 27.69
C GLU A 595 30.89 9.50 26.73
N VAL A 596 31.96 10.29 26.81
CA VAL A 596 33.18 10.06 26.05
C VAL A 596 33.74 8.67 26.37
N GLY A 597 34.14 7.93 25.34
CA GLY A 597 34.56 6.54 25.47
C GLY A 597 33.46 5.50 25.31
N THR A 598 32.17 5.88 25.31
CA THR A 598 31.07 4.94 25.08
C THR A 598 31.23 4.23 23.74
N ILE A 599 31.21 2.89 23.75
CA ILE A 599 31.31 2.06 22.54
C ILE A 599 29.92 1.54 22.18
N ILE A 600 29.50 1.77 20.96
CA ILE A 600 28.24 1.28 20.40
C ILE A 600 28.50 0.35 19.22
N ARG A 601 27.56 -0.57 18.98
CA ARG A 601 27.60 -1.47 17.82
C ARG A 601 26.57 -1.02 16.82
N ASP A 602 27.04 -0.48 15.71
CA ASP A 602 26.23 0.10 14.66
C ASP A 602 26.31 -0.73 13.38
N LYS A 603 25.14 -1.13 12.87
CA LYS A 603 25.04 -1.85 11.59
C LYS A 603 25.17 -0.84 10.46
N ARG A 604 26.19 -1.03 9.62
CA ARG A 604 26.55 -0.19 8.47
C ARG A 604 27.21 1.15 8.82
N CYS A 605 27.75 1.31 10.02
CA CYS A 605 28.49 2.52 10.40
C CYS A 605 27.70 3.85 10.26
N GLN A 606 26.36 3.84 10.27
CA GLN A 606 25.51 5.02 10.03
C GLN A 606 25.72 6.18 11.02
N LEU A 607 26.21 5.89 12.23
CA LEU A 607 26.46 6.87 13.28
C LEU A 607 27.86 7.50 13.18
N ALA A 608 28.75 7.01 12.31
CA ALA A 608 30.10 7.56 12.16
C ALA A 608 30.03 9.04 11.75
N GLY A 609 30.77 9.90 12.46
CA GLY A 609 30.76 11.35 12.26
C GLY A 609 29.53 12.08 12.82
N LYS A 610 28.52 11.37 13.33
CA LYS A 610 27.39 12.01 14.02
C LYS A 610 27.80 12.45 15.42
N LYS A 611 27.21 13.55 15.88
CA LYS A 611 27.41 14.03 17.26
C LYS A 611 26.89 12.97 18.24
N CYS A 612 27.74 12.58 19.18
CA CYS A 612 27.37 11.71 20.30
C CYS A 612 27.32 12.47 21.62
N GLY A 613 27.58 13.79 21.62
CA GLY A 613 27.45 14.65 22.79
C GLY A 613 28.10 16.02 22.53
N ASN A 614 28.21 16.85 23.57
CA ASN A 614 28.84 18.17 23.46
C ASN A 614 30.33 18.02 23.15
N ASN A 615 30.77 18.58 22.01
CA ASN A 615 32.14 18.47 21.47
C ASN A 615 32.60 17.02 21.22
N MET A 616 31.65 16.10 20.99
CA MET A 616 31.93 14.68 20.79
C MET A 616 31.27 14.15 19.51
N ILE A 617 31.95 13.25 18.80
CA ILE A 617 31.46 12.55 17.61
C ILE A 617 31.73 11.04 17.72
N PHE A 618 30.91 10.23 17.05
CA PHE A 618 31.21 8.81 16.91
C PHE A 618 32.34 8.58 15.91
N VAL A 619 33.38 7.87 16.35
CA VAL A 619 34.54 7.46 15.54
C VAL A 619 34.54 5.93 15.44
N VAL A 620 34.80 5.38 14.26
CA VAL A 620 34.86 3.92 14.06
C VAL A 620 36.08 3.36 14.79
N ALA A 621 35.86 2.57 15.83
CA ALA A 621 36.91 1.93 16.63
C ALA A 621 37.34 0.57 16.03
N ASN A 622 36.40 -0.19 15.47
CA ASN A 622 36.68 -1.46 14.79
C ASN A 622 35.56 -1.75 13.78
N SER A 623 35.89 -2.19 12.58
CA SER A 623 34.92 -2.67 11.61
C SER A 623 35.20 -4.14 11.30
N THR A 624 34.16 -4.97 11.38
CA THR A 624 34.24 -6.37 10.97
C THR A 624 33.44 -6.55 9.69
N VAL A 625 34.13 -6.95 8.62
CA VAL A 625 33.53 -7.39 7.36
C VAL A 625 33.35 -8.89 7.46
N HIS A 626 32.10 -9.37 7.57
CA HIS A 626 31.82 -10.81 7.61
C HIS A 626 31.55 -11.32 6.20
N GLY A 627 32.34 -12.31 5.76
CA GLY A 627 32.44 -12.87 4.41
C GLY A 627 31.25 -12.68 3.46
N GLY A 628 31.49 -11.97 2.35
CA GLY A 628 30.68 -11.99 1.13
C GLY A 628 29.37 -11.19 1.14
N ILE A 629 28.91 -10.70 2.29
CA ILE A 629 27.69 -9.88 2.38
C ILE A 629 28.05 -8.57 3.06
N HIS A 630 27.89 -7.43 2.37
CA HIS A 630 28.33 -6.06 2.74
C HIS A 630 27.67 -5.46 4.01
N VAL A 631 27.30 -6.25 5.01
CA VAL A 631 26.86 -5.73 6.31
C VAL A 631 28.09 -5.52 7.20
N ALA A 632 28.74 -4.37 7.06
CA ALA A 632 29.79 -3.96 7.98
C ALA A 632 29.17 -3.75 9.37
N ASN A 633 29.57 -4.57 10.34
CA ASN A 633 29.27 -4.30 11.75
C ASN A 633 30.40 -3.43 12.28
N CYS A 634 30.06 -2.21 12.70
CA CYS A 634 31.01 -1.24 13.19
C CYS A 634 30.86 -1.11 14.70
N MET A 635 31.96 -1.28 15.41
CA MET A 635 32.08 -0.77 16.77
C MET A 635 32.56 0.67 16.65
N GLN A 636 31.76 1.60 17.17
CA GLN A 636 32.07 3.03 17.15
C GLN A 636 32.22 3.53 18.59
N ARG A 637 33.20 4.39 18.83
CA ARG A 637 33.47 5.01 20.13
C ARG A 637 33.09 6.49 20.05
N CYS A 638 32.40 7.00 21.05
CA CYS A 638 32.19 8.43 21.21
C CYS A 638 33.52 9.09 21.63
N SER A 639 34.04 10.03 20.83
CA SER A 639 35.34 10.67 21.04
C SER A 639 35.25 12.18 20.82
N CYS A 640 36.22 12.94 21.33
CA CYS A 640 36.25 14.38 21.12
C CYS A 640 36.33 14.73 19.63
N ILE A 641 35.60 15.77 19.21
CA ILE A 641 35.42 16.15 17.80
C ILE A 641 36.73 16.51 17.09
N ASN A 642 37.70 17.07 17.81
CA ASN A 642 39.03 17.39 17.31
C ASN A 642 40.06 17.45 18.47
N SER A 643 41.31 17.72 18.14
CA SER A 643 42.43 17.79 19.10
C SER A 643 42.41 19.00 20.05
N ASP A 644 41.50 19.95 19.86
CA ASP A 644 41.35 21.13 20.72
C ASP A 644 40.58 20.81 21.99
N PHE A 645 39.93 19.65 22.04
CA PHE A 645 39.25 19.15 23.23
C PHE A 645 40.02 17.97 23.84
N ILE A 646 40.02 17.90 25.17
CA ILE A 646 40.58 16.79 25.95
C ILE A 646 39.44 16.03 26.63
N GLU A 647 39.56 14.70 26.66
CA GLU A 647 38.63 13.84 27.39
C GLU A 647 38.78 14.12 28.90
N LYS A 648 37.71 14.56 29.57
CA LYS A 648 37.68 14.84 31.01
C LYS A 648 36.28 14.62 31.58
N ASN A 649 36.18 13.94 32.73
CA ASN A 649 34.92 13.73 33.46
C ASN A 649 33.75 13.28 32.56
N SER A 650 33.93 12.24 31.75
CA SER A 650 32.93 11.72 30.80
C SER A 650 32.53 12.65 29.64
N GLY A 651 33.17 13.81 29.48
CA GLY A 651 32.94 14.75 28.38
C GLY A 651 34.22 15.24 27.69
N CYS A 652 34.06 16.22 26.80
CA CYS A 652 35.16 16.86 26.07
C CYS A 652 35.22 18.36 26.41
N GLU A 653 36.26 18.75 27.15
CA GLU A 653 36.53 20.14 27.52
C GLU A 653 37.57 20.75 26.58
N ARG A 654 37.36 22.01 26.17
CA ARG A 654 38.35 22.72 25.33
C ARG A 654 39.64 22.91 26.14
N LYS A 655 40.79 22.62 25.54
CA LYS A 655 42.10 22.94 26.13
C LYS A 655 42.14 24.43 26.45
N SER A 656 42.25 24.79 27.73
CA SER A 656 42.45 26.18 28.14
C SER A 656 43.78 26.67 27.59
N THR A 657 43.77 27.72 26.79
CA THR A 657 44.97 28.35 26.21
C THR A 657 45.89 29.00 27.28
N THR A 658 45.47 28.96 28.54
CA THR A 658 46.18 29.45 29.73
C THR A 658 46.78 28.28 30.49
N ASP A 659 47.96 27.83 30.05
CA ASP A 659 49.12 27.46 30.89
C ASP A 659 50.22 26.89 29.99
N TYR A 660 51.00 27.80 29.40
CA TYR A 660 52.34 27.53 28.90
C TYR A 660 53.24 27.19 30.11
N SER A 661 53.24 25.94 30.59
CA SER A 661 54.34 25.45 31.42
C SER A 661 54.44 23.93 31.46
N THR A 662 55.66 23.47 31.16
CA THR A 662 56.24 22.13 31.39
C THR A 662 55.69 20.97 30.56
N THR A 663 56.16 20.95 29.31
CA THR A 663 56.79 19.79 28.66
C THR A 663 57.05 18.58 29.58
N THR A 664 56.36 17.47 29.32
CA THR A 664 56.90 16.13 29.60
C THR A 664 56.71 15.26 28.37
N THR A 665 57.78 15.14 27.61
CA THR A 665 57.95 14.19 26.51
C THR A 665 57.80 12.77 27.05
N SER A 666 56.78 12.03 26.60
CA SER A 666 56.83 10.56 26.61
C SER A 666 56.80 10.05 25.17
N ARG A 667 57.98 9.64 24.71
CA ARG A 667 58.17 8.75 23.56
C ARG A 667 57.87 7.33 24.02
N ASN A 668 56.93 6.66 23.36
CA ASN A 668 56.82 5.21 23.22
C ASN A 668 56.15 4.99 21.85
N THR A 669 56.84 5.04 20.72
CA THR A 669 57.61 3.95 20.06
C THR A 669 56.92 2.58 20.07
N ILE A 670 56.33 2.26 18.90
CA ILE A 670 56.32 0.95 18.20
C ILE A 670 55.56 -0.21 18.87
N THR A 671 54.53 -0.73 18.18
CA THR A 671 54.63 -2.04 17.48
C THR A 671 53.52 -2.18 16.44
N THR A 672 53.98 -2.29 15.20
CA THR A 672 53.32 -2.71 13.96
C THR A 672 52.54 -4.02 14.10
N GLY A 673 51.30 -4.03 13.58
CA GLY A 673 50.45 -5.21 13.45
C GLY A 673 49.41 -5.00 12.35
N ILE A 674 49.87 -5.20 11.12
CA ILE A 674 49.16 -5.34 9.85
C ILE A 674 47.69 -5.81 10.00
N MET A 675 46.73 -5.04 9.46
CA MET A 675 45.52 -5.54 8.77
C MET A 675 44.91 -4.42 7.92
N HIS A 676 44.95 -4.60 6.59
CA HIS A 676 44.35 -3.72 5.59
C HIS A 676 42.82 -3.64 5.76
N GLY A 677 42.29 -2.47 6.10
CA GLY A 677 40.86 -2.17 6.08
C GLY A 677 40.64 -0.81 5.40
N PHE A 678 39.81 -0.78 4.35
CA PHE A 678 39.50 0.38 3.52
C PHE A 678 39.11 1.60 4.37
N LYS A 679 40.08 2.49 4.59
CA LYS A 679 39.84 3.85 5.00
C LYS A 679 39.41 4.58 3.73
N MET A 680 38.12 4.85 3.56
CA MET A 680 37.69 5.90 2.63
C MET A 680 38.21 7.19 3.24
N ASP A 681 39.41 7.60 2.84
CA ASP A 681 39.92 8.94 3.11
C ASP A 681 38.98 9.92 2.40
N THR A 682 37.88 10.28 3.06
CA THR A 682 37.06 11.40 2.63
C THR A 682 37.93 12.63 2.80
N LYS A 683 38.55 13.09 1.70
CA LYS A 683 39.13 14.43 1.65
C LYS A 683 38.05 15.41 2.12
N GLU A 684 38.38 16.27 3.07
CA GLU A 684 37.46 17.31 3.55
C GLU A 684 37.08 18.31 2.43
N GLN A 685 37.84 18.32 1.33
CA GLN A 685 37.66 19.22 0.21
C GLN A 685 38.04 18.52 -1.09
N TYR A 686 37.14 18.54 -2.07
CA TYR A 686 37.37 18.06 -3.43
C TYR A 686 37.68 19.24 -4.35
N ASP A 687 38.55 18.99 -5.32
CA ASP A 687 38.88 19.98 -6.33
C ASP A 687 37.71 20.14 -7.30
N LEU A 688 37.56 21.34 -7.87
CA LEU A 688 36.50 21.58 -8.83
C LEU A 688 36.77 20.70 -10.07
N GLY A 689 35.76 19.96 -10.52
CA GLY A 689 35.90 18.97 -11.58
C GLY A 689 36.36 17.57 -11.14
N GLU A 690 36.72 17.36 -9.87
CA GLU A 690 37.08 16.03 -9.36
C GLU A 690 35.84 15.11 -9.40
N GLU A 691 36.02 13.92 -9.99
CA GLU A 691 34.97 12.90 -10.14
C GLU A 691 35.16 11.77 -9.13
N ILE A 692 34.06 11.29 -8.58
CA ILE A 692 34.02 10.15 -7.67
C ILE A 692 32.95 9.16 -8.11
N SER A 693 33.19 7.88 -7.84
CA SER A 693 32.20 6.83 -8.05
C SER A 693 31.49 6.52 -6.73
N ASP A 694 30.18 6.76 -6.68
CA ASP A 694 29.36 6.47 -5.50
C ASP A 694 28.26 5.46 -5.81
N LEU A 695 28.31 4.31 -5.13
CA LEU A 695 27.25 3.32 -5.16
C LEU A 695 26.03 3.85 -4.40
N GLY A 696 24.92 4.04 -5.11
CA GLY A 696 23.67 4.58 -4.58
C GLY A 696 23.50 6.10 -4.73
N CYS A 697 24.45 6.81 -5.37
CA CYS A 697 24.32 8.24 -5.71
C CYS A 697 23.96 9.12 -4.51
N ARG A 698 24.60 8.86 -3.36
CA ARG A 698 24.29 9.41 -2.05
C ARG A 698 24.88 10.79 -1.84
N LEU A 699 25.99 11.13 -2.53
CA LEU A 699 26.62 12.45 -2.40
C LEU A 699 25.98 13.48 -3.33
N GLN A 700 25.04 13.11 -4.19
CA GLN A 700 24.24 14.07 -4.95
C GLN A 700 23.71 15.19 -4.02
N LYS A 701 23.98 16.45 -4.39
CA LYS A 701 23.63 17.65 -3.62
C LYS A 701 24.36 17.84 -2.28
N HIS A 702 25.37 17.04 -1.96
CA HIS A 702 26.26 17.31 -0.83
C HIS A 702 27.35 18.29 -1.24
N GLU A 703 27.76 19.12 -0.28
CA GLU A 703 28.87 20.06 -0.46
C GLU A 703 30.18 19.28 -0.63
N CYS A 704 30.92 19.59 -1.70
CA CYS A 704 32.25 19.04 -1.96
C CYS A 704 33.37 20.08 -1.72
N GLY A 705 32.99 21.29 -1.29
CA GLY A 705 33.86 22.40 -0.94
C GLY A 705 33.07 23.71 -0.83
N ILE A 706 33.74 24.81 -0.50
CA ILE A 706 33.11 26.13 -0.40
C ILE A 706 32.52 26.54 -1.77
N ASN A 707 31.21 26.78 -1.81
CA ASN A 707 30.44 27.09 -3.02
C ASN A 707 30.44 25.99 -4.09
N LYS A 708 30.76 24.74 -3.71
CA LYS A 708 30.80 23.57 -4.59
C LYS A 708 29.84 22.48 -4.11
N ILE A 709 29.25 21.74 -5.04
CA ILE A 709 28.29 20.66 -4.80
C ILE A 709 28.55 19.49 -5.75
N PHE A 710 28.31 18.26 -5.30
CA PHE A 710 28.35 17.10 -6.19
C PHE A 710 27.12 17.08 -7.12
N ILE A 711 27.40 16.95 -8.42
CA ILE A 711 26.41 16.73 -9.48
C ILE A 711 26.64 15.37 -10.14
N ILE A 712 25.58 14.70 -10.57
CA ILE A 712 25.70 13.41 -11.28
C ILE A 712 26.13 13.70 -12.72
N VAL A 713 27.24 13.10 -13.17
CA VAL A 713 27.71 13.17 -14.56
C VAL A 713 27.42 11.90 -15.35
N ALA A 714 27.33 10.75 -14.68
CA ALA A 714 26.90 9.49 -15.29
C ALA A 714 26.23 8.57 -14.26
N GLU A 715 25.26 7.76 -14.69
CA GLU A 715 24.72 6.65 -13.90
C GLU A 715 25.17 5.32 -14.50
N TYR A 716 25.48 4.33 -13.67
CA TYR A 716 25.82 2.96 -14.08
C TYR A 716 25.09 1.93 -13.21
N THR A 717 24.99 0.70 -13.70
CA THR A 717 24.51 -0.44 -12.91
C THR A 717 25.71 -1.32 -12.55
N ALA A 718 25.76 -1.82 -11.32
CA ALA A 718 26.86 -2.69 -10.90
C ALA A 718 26.84 -4.00 -11.71
N GLU A 719 28.00 -4.45 -12.20
CA GLU A 719 28.10 -5.66 -13.04
C GLU A 719 27.48 -6.92 -12.42
N HIS A 720 27.43 -7.01 -11.09
CA HIS A 720 26.96 -8.19 -10.38
C HIS A 720 25.52 -8.09 -9.86
N ASP A 721 24.89 -6.91 -9.90
CA ASP A 721 23.49 -6.73 -9.48
C ASP A 721 22.89 -5.52 -10.21
N SER A 722 22.03 -5.80 -11.18
CA SER A 722 21.32 -4.78 -11.96
C SER A 722 20.42 -3.88 -11.10
N ASN A 723 20.14 -4.25 -9.84
CA ASN A 723 19.39 -3.43 -8.90
C ASN A 723 20.24 -2.40 -8.16
N ILE A 724 21.57 -2.56 -8.16
CA ILE A 724 22.50 -1.60 -7.54
C ILE A 724 22.85 -0.55 -8.60
N LYS A 725 22.28 0.64 -8.45
CA LYS A 725 22.68 1.82 -9.22
C LYS A 725 23.88 2.50 -8.58
N GLY A 726 24.89 2.81 -9.38
CA GLY A 726 25.99 3.71 -9.02
C GLY A 726 25.94 4.98 -9.86
N CYS A 727 26.56 6.03 -9.36
CA CYS A 727 26.76 7.27 -10.09
C CYS A 727 28.24 7.63 -10.13
N ILE A 728 28.66 8.23 -11.23
CA ILE A 728 29.85 9.07 -11.27
C ILE A 728 29.36 10.48 -10.96
N GLU A 729 29.89 11.06 -9.88
CA GLU A 729 29.52 12.38 -9.40
C GLU A 729 30.73 13.31 -9.50
N ARG A 730 30.53 14.53 -9.99
CA ARG A 730 31.57 15.54 -10.18
C ARG A 730 31.34 16.71 -9.23
N CYS A 731 32.40 17.21 -8.61
CA CYS A 731 32.33 18.43 -7.82
C CYS A 731 32.20 19.66 -8.73
N SER A 732 31.11 20.43 -8.62
CA SER A 732 30.76 21.56 -9.50
C SER A 732 30.32 22.79 -8.70
N CYS A 733 30.33 23.98 -9.29
CA CYS A 733 29.81 25.19 -8.63
C CYS A 733 28.29 25.10 -8.39
N ILE A 734 27.82 25.68 -7.29
CA ILE A 734 26.38 25.88 -7.01
C ILE A 734 25.82 26.89 -8.04
N ALA A 735 24.53 26.78 -8.40
CA ALA A 735 23.90 27.54 -9.50
C ALA A 735 24.04 29.07 -9.49
N GLU A 736 24.48 29.69 -8.38
CA GLU A 736 24.74 31.14 -8.26
C GLU A 736 26.22 31.52 -8.47
N TYR A 737 27.07 30.53 -8.74
CA TYR A 737 28.50 30.67 -8.89
C TYR A 737 28.93 30.13 -10.25
N GLU A 738 29.87 30.82 -10.88
CA GLU A 738 30.55 30.38 -12.09
C GLU A 738 31.97 29.92 -11.77
N GLU A 739 32.46 28.96 -12.54
CA GLU A 739 33.84 28.49 -12.45
C GLU A 739 34.77 29.53 -13.07
N ALA A 740 35.67 30.09 -12.27
CA ALA A 740 36.72 31.00 -12.71
C ALA A 740 38.00 30.75 -11.91
N LEU A 741 39.12 30.55 -12.62
CA LEU A 741 40.45 30.30 -12.04
C LEU A 741 40.47 29.12 -11.05
N GLY A 742 39.74 28.04 -11.35
CA GLY A 742 39.66 26.84 -10.48
C GLY A 742 38.87 27.04 -9.18
N SER A 743 38.15 28.15 -9.06
CA SER A 743 37.29 28.49 -7.92
C SER A 743 35.89 28.86 -8.38
N CYS A 744 34.91 28.74 -7.48
CA CYS A 744 33.54 29.17 -7.74
C CYS A 744 33.36 30.62 -7.30
N ILE A 745 33.18 31.53 -8.26
CA ILE A 745 32.99 32.97 -8.04
C ILE A 745 31.52 33.31 -8.21
N LYS A 746 30.96 34.11 -7.30
CA LYS A 746 29.55 34.49 -7.34
C LYS A 746 29.29 35.33 -8.60
N ILE A 747 28.28 34.97 -9.38
CA ILE A 747 27.87 35.75 -10.54
C ILE A 747 27.35 37.10 -10.05
N SER A 748 28.12 38.18 -10.23
CA SER A 748 27.62 39.53 -9.96
C SER A 748 26.56 39.86 -10.99
N GLN A 749 25.33 40.13 -10.55
CA GLN A 749 24.27 40.67 -11.40
C GLN A 749 24.64 42.10 -11.82
N ASN A 750 25.50 42.23 -12.84
CA ASN A 750 25.68 43.47 -13.58
C ASN A 750 24.84 43.36 -14.85
N PHE A 751 23.57 43.75 -14.73
CA PHE A 751 22.69 44.13 -15.83
C PHE A 751 22.04 45.46 -15.48
#